data_AF-A0A9W7FRX3-F1
#
_entry.id   AF-A0A9W7FRX3-F1
#
_cell.length_a   1.000
_cell.length_b   1.000
_cell.length_c   1.000
_cell.angle_alpha   90.00
_cell.angle_beta   90.00
_cell.angle_gamma   90.00
#
_symmetry.space_group_name_H-M   'P 1'
#
loop_
_entity.id
_entity.type
_entity.pdbx_description
1 polymer ?
#
loop_
_entity_poly.entity_id
_entity_poly.type
_entity_poly.pdbx_seq_one_letter_code
_entity_poly.pdbx_strand_id
1 'polypeptide(L)'
;MSDSDDSISAVTYILFLVAGVMIMVYFCWENGPHHQSHKIEVSYFMTVLILLMVGAAIMEGSGGIVKEDDMYCSYDSATGEVQYKENRNVSLCDFLVMLYLALHIFLLAIPESSPQLEGVPLTKGVEVTHSVLRKVRDIENLVYDVHESGPAALKKMQVNNSALAPLGVFVGAIRGLAWINEGFGEFMKYSLLSVFVIFGIIFIKQIYVVFFVNSKIRLNLHEKIRQVMRKPHGLNFMLERINTALLIEEAPWETVELLLSELESTNPNLSLSVSTKAILVDALQKRGLRYSEVAEHAMERLLLSCHGEELTQLKNMTDLGGDYQNLYKLIYSDFTTASIRDNVLEHFEKEAKAIREAKGSHYGIKVLSDVDDTLYSSGGKFPAGIDKEYPKHQIYPGCLEFFQALDSEGAEDESSCNLVFLSARPHAYKDMAEEHSYRTFKNLVREEKMHVVPTLLPGRLKQGAQAVLMYPFKKTLAWKAVGELKYITFEHYAKMYPEYNYVFCGDDGQGDLLAGELMKKGDLKDRVMAVFIHRVVDRGAALDLEKLSHRGESVMGKSQIVPPDSKKLAWDQKMKDWESNKIYVAETYIHSAAKAATQNLITSQHLHDISVKALEEFDDIRCMYPDRKMNWDEAEKDLSLDIVTANDTLERLGWTEVEKGQCHNDIVNRFKKDVADDGVA
;
A
#
# COMPACT_ATOMS: atom_id res chain seq x y z
N MET A 1 -51.93 -0.68 -33.22
CA MET A 1 -50.71 0.14 -33.16
C MET A 1 -50.29 0.46 -31.72
N SER A 2 -51.15 0.28 -30.70
CA SER A 2 -50.78 0.48 -29.30
C SER A 2 -49.84 -0.59 -28.71
N ASP A 3 -49.99 -1.86 -29.10
CA ASP A 3 -49.22 -2.95 -28.47
C ASP A 3 -47.73 -3.00 -28.87
N SER A 4 -47.35 -2.34 -29.97
CA SER A 4 -45.94 -2.29 -30.41
C SER A 4 -45.11 -1.30 -29.60
N ASP A 5 -45.69 -0.20 -29.15
CA ASP A 5 -44.94 0.88 -28.49
C ASP A 5 -44.55 0.49 -27.05
N ASP A 6 -45.43 -0.23 -26.34
CA ASP A 6 -45.15 -0.74 -24.99
C ASP A 6 -43.96 -1.72 -24.97
N SER A 7 -43.81 -2.51 -26.03
CA SER A 7 -42.71 -3.48 -26.16
C SER A 7 -41.34 -2.79 -26.30
N ILE A 8 -41.28 -1.67 -27.03
CA ILE A 8 -40.03 -0.94 -27.28
C ILE A 8 -39.58 -0.16 -26.04
N SER A 9 -40.55 0.39 -25.30
CA SER A 9 -40.29 1.03 -24.01
C SER A 9 -39.71 0.03 -23.00
N ALA A 10 -40.32 -1.16 -22.89
CA ALA A 10 -39.83 -2.21 -22.00
C ALA A 10 -38.38 -2.63 -22.31
N VAL A 11 -38.04 -2.81 -23.59
CA VAL A 11 -36.67 -3.17 -24.01
C VAL A 11 -35.67 -2.08 -23.59
N THR A 12 -36.02 -0.81 -23.78
CA THR A 12 -35.13 0.30 -23.45
C THR A 12 -34.88 0.41 -21.95
N TYR A 13 -35.94 0.31 -21.12
CA TYR A 13 -35.80 0.28 -19.66
C TYR A 13 -34.95 -0.89 -19.18
N ILE A 14 -35.08 -2.06 -19.80
CA ILE A 14 -34.25 -3.23 -19.49
C ILE A 14 -32.78 -2.95 -19.80
N LEU A 15 -32.46 -2.37 -20.97
CA LEU A 15 -31.08 -2.04 -21.34
C LEU A 15 -30.44 -1.07 -20.33
N PHE A 16 -31.17 -0.03 -19.91
CA PHE A 16 -30.70 0.93 -18.90
C PHE A 16 -30.57 0.31 -17.52
N LEU A 17 -31.53 -0.52 -17.10
CA LEU A 17 -31.45 -1.23 -15.83
C LEU A 17 -30.24 -2.17 -15.79
N VAL A 18 -29.99 -2.91 -16.88
CA VAL A 18 -28.82 -3.79 -16.99
C VAL A 18 -27.53 -2.97 -16.93
N ALA A 19 -27.43 -1.87 -17.68
CA ALA A 19 -26.27 -0.99 -17.62
C ALA A 19 -26.04 -0.40 -16.22
N GLY A 20 -27.09 0.06 -15.54
CA GLY A 20 -27.02 0.58 -14.18
C GLY A 20 -26.61 -0.47 -13.14
N VAL A 21 -27.16 -1.69 -13.24
CA VAL A 21 -26.74 -2.82 -12.41
C VAL A 21 -25.29 -3.17 -12.68
N MET A 22 -24.85 -3.17 -13.94
CA MET A 22 -23.46 -3.42 -14.29
C MET A 22 -22.51 -2.37 -13.68
N ILE A 23 -22.87 -1.08 -13.71
CA ILE A 23 -22.10 -0.02 -13.04
C ILE A 23 -22.07 -0.21 -11.51
N MET A 24 -23.19 -0.59 -10.91
CA MET A 24 -23.25 -0.87 -9.47
C MET A 24 -22.37 -2.08 -9.09
N VAL A 25 -22.44 -3.15 -9.87
CA VAL A 25 -21.58 -4.34 -9.73
C VAL A 25 -20.12 -3.97 -9.90
N TYR A 26 -19.81 -3.06 -10.84
CA TYR A 26 -18.47 -2.56 -11.06
C TYR A 26 -17.87 -1.88 -9.81
N PHE A 27 -18.63 -1.04 -9.11
CA PHE A 27 -18.12 -0.27 -7.95
C PHE A 27 -18.26 -0.98 -6.61
N CYS A 28 -19.31 -1.78 -6.42
CA CYS A 28 -19.65 -2.35 -5.12
C CYS A 28 -19.10 -3.76 -4.92
N TRP A 29 -18.67 -4.44 -5.98
CA TRP A 29 -18.15 -5.79 -5.87
C TRP A 29 -16.64 -5.78 -5.60
N GLU A 30 -16.27 -6.16 -4.38
CA GLU A 30 -14.88 -6.35 -3.91
C GLU A 30 -14.05 -7.32 -4.78
N ASN A 31 -14.69 -8.08 -5.68
CA ASN A 31 -14.04 -8.96 -6.68
C ASN A 31 -14.54 -8.70 -8.11
N GLY A 32 -15.09 -7.52 -8.37
CA GLY A 32 -15.70 -7.15 -9.64
C GLY A 32 -14.72 -6.99 -10.81
N PRO A 33 -15.21 -6.66 -12.02
CA PRO A 33 -14.41 -6.56 -13.25
C PRO A 33 -13.14 -5.68 -13.13
N HIS A 34 -13.17 -4.67 -12.25
CA HIS A 34 -12.05 -3.75 -11.99
C HIS A 34 -10.87 -4.40 -11.25
N HIS A 35 -11.08 -5.53 -10.58
CA HIS A 35 -10.01 -6.28 -9.95
C HIS A 35 -9.43 -7.36 -10.89
N GLN A 36 -10.04 -7.61 -12.06
CA GLN A 36 -9.75 -8.78 -12.89
C GLN A 36 -8.53 -8.63 -13.80
N SER A 37 -8.66 -7.76 -14.78
CA SER A 37 -7.58 -7.32 -15.66
C SER A 37 -8.06 -6.11 -16.43
N HIS A 38 -7.13 -5.24 -16.83
CA HIS A 38 -7.47 -4.06 -17.63
C HIS A 38 -8.26 -4.42 -18.90
N LYS A 39 -7.99 -5.58 -19.51
CA LYS A 39 -8.74 -6.06 -20.69
C LYS A 39 -10.20 -6.41 -20.37
N ILE A 40 -10.45 -7.11 -19.26
CA ILE A 40 -11.80 -7.48 -18.84
C ILE A 40 -12.56 -6.24 -18.41
N GLU A 41 -11.89 -5.33 -17.69
CA GLU A 41 -12.41 -4.04 -17.29
C GLU A 41 -12.88 -3.24 -18.51
N VAL A 42 -11.98 -3.05 -19.50
CA VAL A 42 -12.29 -2.41 -20.78
C VAL A 42 -13.48 -3.11 -21.46
N SER A 43 -13.47 -4.44 -21.56
CA SER A 43 -14.57 -5.19 -22.20
C SER A 43 -15.91 -5.01 -21.48
N TYR A 44 -15.90 -5.00 -20.15
CA TYR A 44 -17.08 -4.82 -19.31
C TYR A 44 -17.67 -3.43 -19.52
N PHE A 45 -16.83 -2.40 -19.46
CA PHE A 45 -17.25 -1.02 -19.74
C PHE A 45 -17.72 -0.83 -21.17
N MET A 46 -17.05 -1.45 -22.15
CA MET A 46 -17.48 -1.41 -23.54
C MET A 46 -18.88 -2.00 -23.70
N THR A 47 -19.18 -3.06 -22.96
CA THR A 47 -20.53 -3.64 -22.93
C THR A 47 -21.54 -2.64 -22.37
N VAL A 48 -21.23 -2.01 -21.23
CA VAL A 48 -22.07 -0.95 -20.64
C VAL A 48 -22.27 0.21 -21.62
N LEU A 49 -21.20 0.68 -22.28
CA LEU A 49 -21.25 1.77 -23.24
C LEU A 49 -22.14 1.44 -24.45
N ILE A 50 -21.99 0.24 -25.01
CA ILE A 50 -22.81 -0.23 -26.13
C ILE A 50 -24.28 -0.34 -25.71
N LEU A 51 -24.57 -0.90 -24.53
CA LEU A 51 -25.94 -1.00 -24.01
C LEU A 51 -26.58 0.39 -23.84
N LEU A 52 -25.82 1.36 -23.31
CA LEU A 52 -26.28 2.74 -23.19
C LEU A 52 -26.54 3.36 -24.57
N MET A 53 -25.61 3.25 -25.52
CA MET A 53 -25.76 3.82 -26.87
C MET A 53 -26.93 3.20 -27.64
N VAL A 54 -27.10 1.87 -27.58
CA VAL A 54 -28.22 1.17 -28.21
C VAL A 54 -29.54 1.57 -27.57
N GLY A 55 -29.60 1.64 -26.24
CA GLY A 55 -30.78 2.11 -25.51
C GLY A 55 -31.20 3.52 -25.94
N ALA A 56 -30.23 4.44 -26.07
CA ALA A 56 -30.51 5.80 -26.55
C ALA A 56 -30.99 5.85 -28.00
N ALA A 57 -30.36 5.08 -28.90
CA ALA A 57 -30.79 5.02 -30.30
C ALA A 57 -32.22 4.45 -30.45
N ILE A 58 -32.58 3.45 -29.63
CA ILE A 58 -33.94 2.90 -29.60
C ILE A 58 -34.94 3.93 -29.08
N MET A 59 -34.62 4.67 -28.01
CA MET A 59 -35.48 5.76 -27.51
C MET A 59 -35.74 6.83 -28.57
N GLU A 60 -34.73 7.16 -29.38
CA GLU A 60 -34.88 8.16 -30.43
C GLU A 60 -35.72 7.61 -31.60
N GLY A 61 -35.51 6.36 -32.00
CA GLY A 61 -36.24 5.72 -33.10
C GLY A 61 -37.69 5.34 -32.79
N SER A 62 -38.02 5.13 -31.51
CA SER A 62 -39.34 4.67 -31.08
C SER A 62 -40.36 5.78 -30.88
N GLY A 63 -39.97 7.04 -31.06
CA GLY A 63 -40.89 8.16 -30.93
C GLY A 63 -41.49 8.37 -29.54
N GLY A 64 -40.84 7.86 -28.47
CA GLY A 64 -41.10 8.16 -27.04
C GLY A 64 -42.53 7.95 -26.50
N ILE A 65 -42.71 7.07 -25.50
CA ILE A 65 -43.91 7.08 -24.64
C ILE A 65 -43.75 8.16 -23.58
N VAL A 66 -44.69 9.11 -23.54
CA VAL A 66 -44.70 10.24 -22.60
C VAL A 66 -45.67 9.95 -21.47
N LYS A 67 -45.27 10.21 -20.22
CA LYS A 67 -46.21 10.41 -19.12
C LYS A 67 -46.77 11.83 -19.23
N GLU A 68 -48.08 12.02 -19.10
CA GLU A 68 -48.77 13.32 -19.21
C GLU A 68 -48.13 14.45 -18.37
N ASP A 69 -47.41 14.13 -17.30
CA ASP A 69 -46.77 15.07 -16.39
C ASP A 69 -45.56 15.85 -16.97
N ASP A 70 -44.98 15.43 -18.10
CA ASP A 70 -43.81 16.09 -18.74
C ASP A 70 -44.16 17.01 -19.91
N MET A 71 -45.45 17.27 -20.15
CA MET A 71 -45.92 18.18 -21.20
C MET A 71 -45.93 19.64 -20.73
N TYR A 72 -45.40 20.57 -21.52
CA TYR A 72 -45.54 22.00 -21.26
C TYR A 72 -46.61 22.64 -22.15
N CYS A 73 -47.38 23.56 -21.58
CA CYS A 73 -48.39 24.33 -22.29
C CYS A 73 -47.73 25.40 -23.17
N SER A 74 -47.89 25.27 -24.49
CA SER A 74 -47.58 26.29 -25.48
C SER A 74 -48.90 26.90 -25.95
N TYR A 75 -49.08 28.20 -25.77
CA TYR A 75 -50.27 28.92 -26.26
C TYR A 75 -50.06 29.32 -27.72
N ASP A 76 -50.83 28.74 -28.64
CA ASP A 76 -50.80 29.14 -30.04
C ASP A 76 -51.65 30.40 -30.25
N SER A 77 -50.98 31.53 -30.41
CA SER A 77 -51.63 32.83 -30.63
C SER A 77 -52.48 32.92 -31.91
N ALA A 78 -52.27 32.04 -32.89
CA ALA A 78 -53.02 32.05 -34.15
C ALA A 78 -54.36 31.30 -34.04
N THR A 79 -54.42 30.25 -33.21
CA THR A 79 -55.60 29.38 -33.07
C THR A 79 -56.34 29.59 -31.74
N GLY A 80 -55.67 30.16 -30.73
CA GLY A 80 -56.22 30.37 -29.39
C GLY A 80 -56.27 29.10 -28.53
N GLU A 81 -55.76 27.97 -29.04
CA GLU A 81 -55.73 26.69 -28.33
C GLU A 81 -54.41 26.52 -27.56
N VAL A 82 -54.53 25.87 -26.38
CA VAL A 82 -53.38 25.44 -25.59
C VAL A 82 -52.90 24.12 -26.16
N GLN A 83 -51.75 24.12 -26.83
CA GLN A 83 -51.11 22.90 -27.31
C GLN A 83 -50.09 22.41 -26.28
N TYR A 84 -50.25 21.17 -25.86
CA TYR A 84 -49.27 20.48 -25.04
C TYR A 84 -48.18 19.94 -25.96
N LYS A 85 -46.97 20.49 -25.85
CA LYS A 85 -45.81 20.02 -26.62
C LYS A 85 -44.87 19.23 -25.72
N GLU A 86 -44.28 18.20 -26.32
CA GLU A 86 -43.34 17.30 -25.68
C GLU A 86 -41.90 17.85 -25.80
N ASN A 87 -41.13 17.86 -24.71
CA ASN A 87 -39.74 18.35 -24.75
C ASN A 87 -38.72 17.18 -24.85
N ARG A 88 -38.70 16.48 -25.98
CA ARG A 88 -37.80 15.33 -26.26
C ARG A 88 -36.31 15.65 -26.16
N ASN A 89 -35.94 16.91 -26.38
CA ASN A 89 -34.55 17.35 -26.48
C ASN A 89 -33.81 17.34 -25.13
N VAL A 90 -34.53 17.40 -24.01
CA VAL A 90 -33.95 17.39 -22.65
C VAL A 90 -33.45 15.99 -22.25
N SER A 91 -34.20 14.93 -22.60
CA SER A 91 -33.85 13.54 -22.25
C SER A 91 -32.57 13.05 -22.94
N LEU A 92 -32.37 13.43 -24.20
CA LEU A 92 -31.14 13.11 -24.93
C LEU A 92 -29.91 13.82 -24.35
N CYS A 93 -30.03 15.09 -23.94
CA CYS A 93 -28.93 15.81 -23.31
C CYS A 93 -28.48 15.14 -22.00
N ASP A 94 -29.43 14.73 -21.16
CA ASP A 94 -29.13 14.03 -19.91
C ASP A 94 -28.42 12.69 -20.15
N PHE A 95 -28.87 11.95 -21.16
CA PHE A 95 -28.25 10.68 -21.56
C PHE A 95 -26.78 10.87 -21.99
N LEU A 96 -26.53 11.86 -22.85
CA LEU A 96 -25.19 12.15 -23.36
C LEU A 96 -24.22 12.54 -22.23
N VAL A 97 -24.71 13.24 -21.20
CA VAL A 97 -23.93 13.61 -20.01
C VAL A 97 -23.62 12.39 -19.16
N MET A 98 -24.59 11.50 -18.96
CA MET A 98 -24.37 10.23 -18.24
C MET A 98 -23.36 9.33 -18.95
N LEU A 99 -23.46 9.23 -20.28
CA LEU A 99 -22.51 8.48 -21.11
C LEU A 99 -21.09 9.07 -20.98
N TYR A 100 -20.97 10.39 -21.03
CA TYR A 100 -19.70 11.09 -20.83
C TYR A 100 -19.14 10.87 -19.42
N LEU A 101 -19.95 10.96 -18.36
CA LEU A 101 -19.51 10.69 -16.99
C LEU A 101 -19.02 9.26 -16.83
N ALA A 102 -19.72 8.28 -17.41
CA ALA A 102 -19.29 6.88 -17.42
C ALA A 102 -17.94 6.70 -18.15
N LEU A 103 -17.76 7.34 -19.31
CA LEU A 103 -16.48 7.35 -20.05
C LEU A 103 -15.36 8.03 -19.25
N HIS A 104 -15.64 9.16 -18.61
CA HIS A 104 -14.65 9.89 -17.83
C HIS A 104 -14.19 9.10 -16.59
N ILE A 105 -15.14 8.49 -15.89
CA ILE A 105 -14.88 7.56 -14.78
C ILE A 105 -14.04 6.37 -15.26
N PHE A 106 -14.31 5.84 -16.45
CA PHE A 106 -13.52 4.78 -17.05
C PHE A 106 -12.09 5.23 -17.36
N LEU A 107 -11.91 6.41 -17.95
CA LEU A 107 -10.57 6.95 -18.25
C LEU A 107 -9.77 7.25 -16.97
N LEU A 108 -10.44 7.63 -15.89
CA LEU A 108 -9.87 7.70 -14.54
C LEU A 108 -9.53 6.33 -13.94
N ALA A 109 -10.16 5.26 -14.41
CA ALA A 109 -9.88 3.92 -13.97
C ALA A 109 -8.55 3.38 -14.52
N ILE A 110 -8.18 3.80 -15.74
CA ILE A 110 -6.89 3.44 -16.37
C ILE A 110 -5.73 3.89 -15.48
N PRO A 111 -4.98 2.95 -14.87
CA PRO A 111 -3.85 3.29 -14.00
C PRO A 111 -2.79 4.08 -14.77
N GLU A 112 -2.06 4.95 -14.07
CA GLU A 112 -0.82 5.49 -14.64
C GLU A 112 0.19 4.34 -14.75
N SER A 113 0.91 4.28 -15.87
CA SER A 113 1.89 3.23 -16.12
C SER A 113 2.85 3.16 -14.94
N SER A 114 3.02 1.95 -14.40
CA SER A 114 3.74 1.75 -13.16
C SER A 114 5.21 2.16 -13.29
N PRO A 115 5.79 2.80 -12.26
CA PRO A 115 7.23 3.05 -12.24
C PRO A 115 8.01 1.73 -12.35
N GLN A 116 9.21 1.82 -12.93
CA GLN A 116 10.20 0.75 -12.90
C GLN A 116 10.40 0.31 -11.44
N LEU A 117 10.68 -0.98 -11.21
CA LEU A 117 11.03 -1.49 -9.89
C LEU A 117 12.18 -0.64 -9.32
N GLU A 118 11.88 0.15 -8.30
CA GLU A 118 12.86 1.00 -7.62
C GLU A 118 13.66 0.11 -6.65
N GLY A 119 14.97 0.34 -6.52
CA GLY A 119 15.79 -0.31 -5.48
C GLY A 119 16.48 -1.62 -5.86
N VAL A 120 16.20 -2.24 -7.02
CA VAL A 120 17.01 -3.39 -7.47
C VAL A 120 18.33 -2.88 -8.06
N PRO A 121 19.50 -3.28 -7.52
CA PRO A 121 20.78 -2.86 -8.07
C PRO A 121 20.93 -3.38 -9.49
N LEU A 122 21.08 -2.48 -10.45
CA LEU A 122 21.42 -2.83 -11.83
C LEU A 122 22.76 -3.55 -11.83
N THR A 123 22.88 -4.67 -12.56
CA THR A 123 24.18 -5.35 -12.69
C THR A 123 25.19 -4.42 -13.35
N LYS A 124 26.10 -3.85 -12.55
CA LYS A 124 27.23 -3.06 -13.07
C LYS A 124 28.20 -4.02 -13.75
N GLY A 125 28.48 -3.78 -15.04
CA GLY A 125 29.60 -4.42 -15.74
C GLY A 125 29.28 -5.60 -16.66
N VAL A 126 28.00 -5.88 -16.98
CA VAL A 126 27.69 -6.87 -18.03
C VAL A 126 28.01 -6.27 -19.40
N GLU A 127 29.15 -6.65 -19.99
CA GLU A 127 29.50 -6.29 -21.35
C GLU A 127 28.64 -7.09 -22.35
N VAL A 128 27.69 -6.39 -22.98
CA VAL A 128 26.91 -6.95 -24.09
C VAL A 128 27.37 -6.38 -25.42
N THR A 129 27.24 -7.19 -26.48
CA THR A 129 27.59 -6.73 -27.84
C THR A 129 26.74 -5.52 -28.26
N HIS A 130 27.29 -4.63 -29.11
CA HIS A 130 26.54 -3.51 -29.68
C HIS A 130 25.23 -3.93 -30.39
N SER A 131 25.17 -5.15 -30.94
CA SER A 131 23.94 -5.68 -31.52
C SER A 131 22.85 -5.91 -30.48
N VAL A 132 23.19 -6.30 -29.25
CA VAL A 132 22.22 -6.47 -28.15
C VAL A 132 21.73 -5.09 -27.71
N LEU A 133 22.63 -4.14 -27.48
CA LEU A 133 22.29 -2.76 -27.11
C LEU A 133 21.27 -2.13 -28.08
N ARG A 134 21.53 -2.23 -29.39
CA ARG A 134 20.61 -1.70 -30.41
C ARG A 134 19.24 -2.39 -30.33
N LYS A 135 19.21 -3.71 -30.18
CA LYS A 135 17.93 -4.46 -30.11
C LYS A 135 17.15 -4.17 -28.84
N VAL A 136 17.82 -4.01 -27.70
CA VAL A 136 17.16 -3.63 -26.43
C VAL A 136 16.53 -2.25 -26.56
N ARG A 137 17.24 -1.28 -27.17
CA ARG A 137 16.66 0.03 -27.46
C ARG A 137 15.48 -0.03 -28.43
N ASP A 138 15.56 -0.87 -29.46
CA ASP A 138 14.42 -1.09 -30.36
C ASP A 138 13.23 -1.71 -29.61
N ILE A 139 13.47 -2.65 -28.70
CA ILE A 139 12.44 -3.30 -27.87
C ILE A 139 11.79 -2.27 -26.96
N GLU A 140 12.59 -1.46 -26.26
CA GLU A 140 12.12 -0.37 -25.41
C GLU A 140 11.21 0.59 -26.18
N ASN A 141 11.67 1.08 -27.34
CA ASN A 141 10.86 1.94 -28.19
C ASN A 141 9.55 1.26 -28.62
N LEU A 142 9.58 -0.02 -28.99
CA LEU A 142 8.36 -0.75 -29.37
C LEU A 142 7.38 -0.90 -28.21
N VAL A 143 7.88 -1.14 -26.98
CA VAL A 143 7.03 -1.21 -25.78
C VAL A 143 6.35 0.14 -25.55
N TYR A 144 7.10 1.24 -25.62
CA TYR A 144 6.52 2.59 -25.52
C TYR A 144 5.55 2.90 -26.66
N ASP A 145 5.87 2.50 -27.89
CA ASP A 145 4.99 2.71 -29.04
C ASP A 145 3.63 2.01 -28.86
N VAL A 146 3.63 0.76 -28.34
CA VAL A 146 2.39 0.02 -28.05
C VAL A 146 1.59 0.70 -26.95
N HIS A 147 2.27 1.17 -25.89
CA HIS A 147 1.62 1.84 -24.77
C HIS A 147 1.02 3.19 -25.18
N GLU A 148 1.80 4.03 -25.87
CA GLU A 148 1.42 5.35 -26.35
C GLU A 148 0.28 5.29 -27.37
N SER A 149 0.29 4.30 -28.26
CA SER A 149 -0.79 4.09 -29.23
C SER A 149 -2.02 3.41 -28.61
N GLY A 150 -1.90 2.85 -27.40
CA GLY A 150 -2.89 2.01 -26.76
C GLY A 150 -3.57 2.69 -25.54
N PRO A 151 -3.34 2.18 -24.30
CA PRO A 151 -3.97 2.73 -23.09
C PRO A 151 -3.69 4.21 -22.84
N ALA A 152 -2.46 4.69 -23.11
CA ALA A 152 -2.12 6.09 -22.88
C ALA A 152 -2.87 7.03 -23.85
N ALA A 153 -3.07 6.64 -25.11
CA ALA A 153 -3.89 7.39 -26.05
C ALA A 153 -5.37 7.42 -25.65
N LEU A 154 -5.91 6.34 -25.06
CA LEU A 154 -7.25 6.35 -24.47
C LEU A 154 -7.32 7.34 -23.31
N LYS A 155 -6.33 7.32 -22.41
CA LYS A 155 -6.26 8.24 -21.26
C LYS A 155 -6.11 9.71 -21.68
N LYS A 156 -5.43 10.01 -22.80
CA LYS A 156 -5.37 11.37 -23.37
C LYS A 156 -6.73 11.90 -23.85
N MET A 157 -7.74 11.03 -24.03
CA MET A 157 -9.12 11.47 -24.29
C MET A 157 -9.82 11.97 -23.02
N GLN A 158 -9.20 11.83 -21.84
CA GLN A 158 -9.75 12.27 -20.58
C GLN A 158 -9.79 13.80 -20.53
N VAL A 159 -10.93 14.34 -20.14
CA VAL A 159 -11.06 15.77 -19.87
C VAL A 159 -10.46 16.05 -18.50
N ASN A 160 -9.79 17.20 -18.33
CA ASN A 160 -9.19 17.53 -17.04
C ASN A 160 -10.25 17.54 -15.92
N ASN A 161 -9.95 16.95 -14.76
CA ASN A 161 -10.88 16.90 -13.62
C ASN A 161 -11.35 18.30 -13.19
N SER A 162 -10.49 19.32 -13.34
CA SER A 162 -10.83 20.72 -13.09
C SER A 162 -11.90 21.28 -14.03
N ALA A 163 -12.07 20.68 -15.22
CA ALA A 163 -13.07 21.09 -16.20
C ALA A 163 -14.43 20.39 -16.00
N LEU A 164 -14.52 19.32 -15.20
CA LEU A 164 -15.78 18.58 -14.99
C LEU A 164 -16.87 19.42 -14.31
N ALA A 165 -16.53 20.14 -13.25
CA ALA A 165 -17.49 20.99 -12.55
C ALA A 165 -18.01 22.14 -13.44
N PRO A 166 -17.15 22.90 -14.15
CA PRO A 166 -17.59 23.84 -15.17
C PRO A 166 -18.45 23.21 -16.27
N LEU A 167 -18.09 22.00 -16.74
CA LEU A 167 -18.84 21.28 -17.76
C LEU A 167 -20.25 20.92 -17.27
N GLY A 168 -20.38 20.44 -16.03
CA GLY A 168 -21.67 20.14 -15.41
C GLY A 168 -22.56 21.38 -15.27
N VAL A 169 -21.99 22.52 -14.85
CA VAL A 169 -22.73 23.80 -14.80
C VAL A 169 -23.15 24.26 -16.19
N PHE A 170 -22.27 24.15 -17.18
CA PHE A 170 -22.55 24.51 -18.57
C PHE A 170 -23.66 23.65 -19.18
N VAL A 171 -23.62 22.34 -18.94
CA VAL A 171 -24.68 21.39 -19.31
C VAL A 171 -26.01 21.76 -18.66
N GLY A 172 -26.00 22.07 -17.35
CA GLY A 172 -27.20 22.50 -16.64
C GLY A 172 -27.79 23.80 -17.20
N ALA A 173 -26.94 24.75 -17.59
CA ALA A 173 -27.36 26.00 -18.24
C ALA A 173 -27.95 25.76 -19.64
N ILE A 174 -27.31 24.90 -20.46
CA ILE A 174 -27.83 24.46 -21.76
C ILE A 174 -29.20 23.83 -21.59
N ARG A 175 -29.35 22.94 -20.60
CA ARG A 175 -30.63 22.28 -20.29
C ARG A 175 -31.72 23.30 -19.97
N GLY A 176 -31.43 24.29 -19.12
CA GLY A 176 -32.37 25.36 -18.81
C GLY A 176 -32.76 26.19 -20.04
N LEU A 177 -31.80 26.53 -20.91
CA LEU A 177 -32.05 27.28 -22.14
C LEU A 177 -32.82 26.47 -23.18
N ALA A 178 -32.51 25.18 -23.34
CA ALA A 178 -33.24 24.26 -24.21
C ALA A 178 -34.68 24.03 -23.73
N TRP A 179 -34.91 24.10 -22.41
CA TRP A 179 -36.24 24.06 -21.83
C TRP A 179 -37.06 25.32 -22.16
N ILE A 180 -36.43 26.49 -22.17
CA ILE A 180 -37.08 27.78 -22.44
C ILE A 180 -37.32 28.01 -23.94
N ASN A 181 -36.42 27.52 -24.81
CA ASN A 181 -36.44 27.81 -26.25
C ASN A 181 -36.30 26.52 -27.09
N GLU A 182 -37.40 26.12 -27.73
CA GLU A 182 -37.51 24.92 -28.58
C GLU A 182 -36.50 24.94 -29.74
N GLY A 183 -36.31 26.09 -30.39
CA GLY A 183 -35.35 26.24 -31.49
C GLY A 183 -33.89 26.13 -31.03
N PHE A 184 -33.59 26.60 -29.82
CA PHE A 184 -32.28 26.39 -29.20
C PHE A 184 -32.08 24.92 -28.80
N GLY A 185 -33.12 24.26 -28.28
CA GLY A 185 -33.11 22.83 -27.97
C GLY A 185 -32.79 21.96 -29.19
N GLU A 186 -33.45 22.20 -30.33
CA GLU A 186 -33.15 21.53 -31.60
C GLU A 186 -31.70 21.79 -32.06
N PHE A 187 -31.27 23.06 -32.04
CA PHE A 187 -29.90 23.41 -32.41
C PHE A 187 -28.85 22.69 -31.53
N MET A 188 -29.07 22.66 -30.21
CA MET A 188 -28.19 21.99 -29.27
C MET A 188 -28.20 20.48 -29.43
N LYS A 189 -29.35 19.88 -29.75
CA LYS A 189 -29.47 18.45 -30.08
C LYS A 189 -28.55 18.08 -31.25
N TYR A 190 -28.63 18.76 -32.38
CA TYR A 190 -27.77 18.45 -33.54
C TYR A 190 -26.29 18.75 -33.26
N SER A 191 -26.01 19.80 -32.50
CA SER A 191 -24.63 20.17 -32.13
C SER A 191 -24.00 19.11 -31.23
N LEU A 192 -24.70 18.67 -30.18
CA LEU A 192 -24.24 17.59 -29.29
C LEU A 192 -24.12 16.28 -30.05
N LEU A 193 -25.12 15.90 -30.86
CA LEU A 193 -25.06 14.70 -31.69
C LEU A 193 -23.82 14.70 -32.59
N SER A 194 -23.49 15.83 -33.21
CA SER A 194 -22.29 15.97 -34.03
C SER A 194 -21.01 15.76 -33.24
N VAL A 195 -20.92 16.32 -32.02
CA VAL A 195 -19.79 16.09 -31.10
C VAL A 195 -19.66 14.61 -30.74
N PHE A 196 -20.78 13.93 -30.46
CA PHE A 196 -20.79 12.50 -30.14
C PHE A 196 -20.42 11.61 -31.31
N VAL A 197 -20.85 11.94 -32.53
CA VAL A 197 -20.44 11.22 -33.74
C VAL A 197 -18.93 11.39 -33.96
N ILE A 198 -18.39 12.60 -33.82
CA ILE A 198 -16.95 12.86 -33.91
C ILE A 198 -16.19 12.07 -32.84
N PHE A 199 -16.65 12.12 -31.59
CA PHE A 199 -16.07 11.35 -30.49
C PHE A 199 -16.12 9.84 -30.79
N GLY A 200 -17.25 9.33 -31.27
CA GLY A 200 -17.43 7.93 -31.67
C GLY A 200 -16.48 7.50 -32.79
N ILE A 201 -16.26 8.34 -33.80
CA ILE A 201 -15.27 8.08 -34.87
C ILE A 201 -13.85 8.03 -34.31
N ILE A 202 -13.48 9.00 -33.47
CA ILE A 202 -12.17 9.05 -32.81
C ILE A 202 -11.96 7.80 -31.93
N PHE A 203 -12.99 7.41 -31.18
CA PHE A 203 -12.98 6.25 -30.31
C PHE A 203 -12.87 4.93 -31.10
N ILE A 204 -13.64 4.77 -32.20
CA ILE A 204 -13.54 3.61 -33.10
C ILE A 204 -12.15 3.53 -33.76
N LYS A 205 -11.61 4.67 -34.20
CA LYS A 205 -10.23 4.74 -34.71
C LYS A 205 -9.24 4.26 -33.65
N GLN A 206 -9.41 4.69 -32.40
CA GLN A 206 -8.54 4.29 -31.29
C GLN A 206 -8.65 2.78 -30.99
N ILE A 207 -9.85 2.22 -31.02
CA ILE A 207 -10.08 0.77 -30.95
C ILE A 207 -9.33 0.06 -32.08
N TYR A 208 -9.45 0.54 -33.32
CA TYR A 208 -8.75 -0.06 -34.46
C TYR A 208 -7.23 -0.08 -34.25
N VAL A 209 -6.65 1.00 -33.71
CA VAL A 209 -5.23 1.06 -33.36
C VAL A 209 -4.87 0.03 -32.28
N VAL A 210 -5.61 0.02 -31.17
CA VAL A 210 -5.39 -0.89 -30.02
C VAL A 210 -5.47 -2.36 -30.43
N PHE A 211 -6.43 -2.74 -31.28
CA PHE A 211 -6.61 -4.14 -31.65
C PHE A 211 -5.74 -4.58 -32.84
N PHE A 212 -5.67 -3.78 -33.92
CA PHE A 212 -5.05 -4.24 -35.16
C PHE A 212 -3.61 -3.74 -35.33
N VAL A 213 -3.37 -2.44 -35.13
CA VAL A 213 -2.02 -1.87 -35.29
C VAL A 213 -1.09 -2.43 -34.22
N ASN A 214 -1.53 -2.45 -32.97
CA ASN A 214 -0.73 -2.96 -31.86
C ASN A 214 -0.47 -4.47 -31.97
N SER A 215 -1.35 -5.25 -32.59
CA SER A 215 -1.09 -6.68 -32.83
C SER A 215 0.17 -6.89 -33.68
N LYS A 216 0.38 -6.09 -34.74
CA LYS A 216 1.58 -6.17 -35.57
C LYS A 216 2.84 -5.75 -34.80
N ILE A 217 2.73 -4.71 -33.98
CA ILE A 217 3.84 -4.23 -33.14
C ILE A 217 4.21 -5.30 -32.10
N ARG A 218 3.23 -5.92 -31.44
CA ARG A 218 3.42 -7.02 -30.47
C ARG A 218 4.09 -8.26 -31.09
N LEU A 219 3.75 -8.61 -32.34
CA LEU A 219 4.45 -9.69 -33.05
C LEU A 219 5.92 -9.35 -33.34
N ASN A 220 6.21 -8.11 -33.75
CA ASN A 220 7.58 -7.65 -33.96
C ASN A 220 8.39 -7.62 -32.64
N LEU A 221 7.74 -7.18 -31.55
CA LEU A 221 8.29 -7.19 -30.21
C LEU A 221 8.68 -8.62 -29.77
N HIS A 222 7.77 -9.59 -29.91
CA HIS A 222 8.01 -11.00 -29.60
C HIS A 222 9.24 -11.54 -30.33
N GLU A 223 9.37 -11.24 -31.63
CA GLU A 223 10.47 -11.77 -32.43
C GLU A 223 11.82 -11.10 -32.11
N LYS A 224 11.81 -9.81 -31.77
CA LYS A 224 13.03 -9.13 -31.30
C LYS A 224 13.50 -9.66 -29.94
N ILE A 225 12.58 -9.91 -29.01
CA ILE A 225 12.89 -10.52 -27.71
C ILE A 225 13.53 -11.89 -27.91
N ARG A 226 12.93 -12.75 -28.75
CA ARG A 226 13.47 -14.07 -29.10
C ARG A 226 14.89 -13.99 -29.65
N GLN A 227 15.21 -12.96 -30.43
CA GLN A 227 16.56 -12.76 -30.95
C GLN A 227 17.57 -12.29 -29.90
N VAL A 228 17.14 -11.53 -28.90
CA VAL A 228 17.98 -11.07 -27.78
C VAL A 228 18.27 -12.24 -26.84
N MET A 229 17.28 -13.08 -26.53
CA MET A 229 17.44 -14.25 -25.67
C MET A 229 18.46 -15.26 -26.16
N ARG A 230 18.66 -15.36 -27.49
CA ARG A 230 19.71 -16.23 -28.07
C ARG A 230 21.14 -15.71 -27.84
N LYS A 231 21.31 -14.53 -27.25
CA LYS A 231 22.62 -13.94 -26.96
C LYS A 231 22.97 -14.11 -25.49
N PRO A 232 24.23 -14.45 -25.15
CA PRO A 232 24.70 -14.53 -23.76
C PRO A 232 24.35 -13.27 -22.98
N HIS A 233 23.76 -13.44 -21.79
CA HIS A 233 23.32 -12.39 -20.87
C HIS A 233 22.33 -11.36 -21.47
N GLY A 234 21.85 -11.59 -22.69
CA GLY A 234 21.00 -10.63 -23.40
C GLY A 234 19.66 -10.41 -22.71
N LEU A 235 19.10 -11.47 -22.11
CA LEU A 235 17.81 -11.42 -21.41
C LEU A 235 17.89 -10.64 -20.10
N ASN A 236 18.84 -10.97 -19.21
CA ASN A 236 19.07 -10.23 -17.97
C ASN A 236 19.35 -8.75 -18.27
N PHE A 237 20.27 -8.47 -19.20
CA PHE A 237 20.59 -7.10 -19.59
C PHE A 237 19.38 -6.32 -20.14
N MET A 238 18.50 -6.99 -20.89
CA MET A 238 17.29 -6.35 -21.42
C MET A 238 16.31 -6.01 -20.31
N LEU A 239 15.95 -6.99 -19.48
CA LEU A 239 14.91 -6.84 -18.45
C LEU A 239 15.31 -5.89 -17.33
N GLU A 240 16.60 -5.80 -17.01
CA GLU A 240 17.12 -4.83 -16.04
C GLU A 240 17.09 -3.38 -16.58
N ARG A 241 16.94 -3.17 -17.88
CA ARG A 241 17.15 -1.85 -18.51
C ARG A 241 15.89 -1.21 -19.08
N ILE A 242 14.88 -2.02 -19.38
CA ILE A 242 13.59 -1.54 -19.89
C ILE A 242 12.54 -1.56 -18.77
N ASN A 243 11.43 -0.85 -18.97
CA ASN A 243 10.28 -1.00 -18.08
C ASN A 243 9.62 -2.38 -18.31
N THR A 244 10.05 -3.38 -17.53
CA THR A 244 9.57 -4.76 -17.65
C THR A 244 8.10 -4.92 -17.24
N ALA A 245 7.61 -4.13 -16.29
CA ALA A 245 6.18 -4.09 -15.95
C ALA A 245 5.34 -3.69 -17.15
N LEU A 246 5.75 -2.61 -17.84
CA LEU A 246 5.09 -2.17 -19.06
C LEU A 246 5.21 -3.19 -20.21
N LEU A 247 6.38 -3.82 -20.35
CA LEU A 247 6.56 -4.91 -21.32
C LEU A 247 5.56 -6.05 -21.05
N ILE A 248 5.46 -6.53 -19.80
CA ILE A 248 4.60 -7.66 -19.45
C ILE A 248 3.12 -7.29 -19.57
N GLU A 249 2.74 -6.05 -19.24
CA GLU A 249 1.38 -5.54 -19.42
C GLU A 249 0.94 -5.55 -20.88
N GLU A 250 1.80 -5.08 -21.78
CA GLU A 250 1.50 -4.95 -23.20
C GLU A 250 1.74 -6.23 -24.02
N ALA A 251 2.64 -7.10 -23.56
CA ALA A 251 3.01 -8.30 -24.30
C ALA A 251 1.92 -9.39 -24.27
N PRO A 252 1.73 -10.12 -25.38
CA PRO A 252 0.88 -11.31 -25.39
C PRO A 252 1.51 -12.40 -24.50
N TRP A 253 0.67 -13.29 -23.95
CA TRP A 253 1.10 -14.26 -22.93
C TRP A 253 2.20 -15.19 -23.42
N GLU A 254 2.21 -15.53 -24.72
CA GLU A 254 3.25 -16.31 -25.37
C GLU A 254 4.63 -15.66 -25.26
N THR A 255 4.69 -14.33 -25.19
CA THR A 255 5.94 -13.60 -24.94
C THR A 255 6.34 -13.72 -23.47
N VAL A 256 5.40 -13.69 -22.54
CA VAL A 256 5.68 -13.87 -21.12
C VAL A 256 6.20 -15.28 -20.85
N GLU A 257 5.55 -16.31 -21.41
CA GLU A 257 6.07 -17.70 -21.34
C GLU A 257 7.45 -17.84 -21.97
N LEU A 258 7.70 -17.12 -23.08
CA LEU A 258 9.03 -17.08 -23.67
C LEU A 258 10.06 -16.47 -22.71
N LEU A 259 9.75 -15.38 -22.00
CA LEU A 259 10.67 -14.80 -21.00
C LEU A 259 10.94 -15.77 -19.84
N LEU A 260 9.94 -16.57 -19.47
CA LEU A 260 10.02 -17.53 -18.37
C LEU A 260 10.59 -18.91 -18.79
N SER A 261 10.87 -19.13 -20.08
CA SER A 261 11.36 -20.42 -20.57
C SER A 261 12.78 -20.74 -20.11
N GLU A 262 13.54 -19.73 -19.68
CA GLU A 262 14.94 -19.87 -19.23
C GLU A 262 15.08 -19.91 -17.70
N LEU A 263 13.98 -20.00 -16.94
CA LEU A 263 14.02 -20.04 -15.46
C LEU A 263 14.91 -21.16 -14.91
N GLU A 264 14.86 -22.34 -15.54
CA GLU A 264 15.61 -23.54 -15.14
C GLU A 264 16.78 -23.84 -16.09
N SER A 265 17.21 -22.84 -16.87
CA SER A 265 18.29 -23.03 -17.84
C SER A 265 19.58 -23.41 -17.13
N THR A 266 20.12 -24.59 -17.44
CA THR A 266 21.42 -25.06 -16.91
C THR A 266 22.61 -24.32 -17.52
N ASN A 267 22.38 -23.51 -18.57
CA ASN A 267 23.41 -22.68 -19.17
C ASN A 267 23.53 -21.35 -18.40
N PRO A 268 24.65 -21.09 -17.70
CA PRO A 268 24.82 -19.86 -16.92
C PRO A 268 24.71 -18.57 -17.74
N ASN A 269 24.97 -18.65 -19.04
CA ASN A 269 24.87 -17.51 -19.95
C ASN A 269 23.43 -17.17 -20.35
N LEU A 270 22.49 -18.08 -20.11
CA LEU A 270 21.07 -17.95 -20.44
C LEU A 270 20.17 -17.92 -19.19
N SER A 271 20.66 -18.45 -18.08
CA SER A 271 19.96 -18.45 -16.79
C SER A 271 19.66 -17.02 -16.31
N LEU A 272 18.49 -16.87 -15.71
CA LEU A 272 18.01 -15.60 -15.18
C LEU A 272 18.72 -15.26 -13.87
N SER A 273 19.22 -14.02 -13.75
CA SER A 273 19.76 -13.52 -12.48
C SER A 273 18.66 -13.35 -11.44
N VAL A 274 19.01 -13.39 -10.16
CA VAL A 274 18.06 -13.16 -9.05
C VAL A 274 17.37 -11.80 -9.20
N SER A 275 18.13 -10.76 -9.56
CA SER A 275 17.62 -9.42 -9.85
C SER A 275 16.60 -9.42 -10.99
N THR A 276 16.87 -10.15 -12.07
CA THR A 276 15.93 -10.28 -13.19
C THR A 276 14.67 -11.05 -12.79
N LYS A 277 14.80 -12.11 -11.98
CA LYS A 277 13.66 -12.83 -11.41
C LYS A 277 12.80 -11.91 -10.53
N ALA A 278 13.41 -11.06 -9.69
CA ALA A 278 12.68 -10.08 -8.88
C ALA A 278 11.92 -9.05 -9.72
N ILE A 279 12.54 -8.55 -10.80
CA ILE A 279 11.88 -7.65 -11.77
C ILE A 279 10.68 -8.33 -12.43
N LEU A 280 10.80 -9.63 -12.77
CA LEU A 280 9.71 -10.41 -13.34
C LEU A 280 8.58 -10.65 -12.32
N VAL A 281 8.90 -10.88 -11.04
CA VAL A 281 7.90 -10.98 -9.95
C VAL A 281 7.09 -9.70 -9.88
N ASP A 282 7.76 -8.54 -9.74
CA ASP A 282 7.09 -7.24 -9.67
C ASP A 282 6.21 -6.97 -10.90
N ALA A 283 6.75 -7.21 -12.09
CA ALA A 283 6.05 -6.99 -13.34
C ALA A 283 4.82 -7.91 -13.52
N LEU A 284 4.92 -9.18 -13.12
CA LEU A 284 3.78 -10.11 -13.14
C LEU A 284 2.72 -9.74 -12.10
N GLN A 285 3.14 -9.30 -10.91
CA GLN A 285 2.23 -8.87 -9.85
C GLN A 285 1.45 -7.60 -10.26
N LYS A 286 2.14 -6.62 -10.87
CA LYS A 286 1.54 -5.39 -11.42
C LYS A 286 0.57 -5.66 -12.56
N ARG A 287 0.82 -6.69 -13.38
CA ARG A 287 -0.14 -7.15 -14.41
C ARG A 287 -1.43 -7.74 -13.83
N GLY A 288 -1.36 -8.30 -12.62
CA GLY A 288 -2.47 -8.90 -11.90
C GLY A 288 -2.55 -10.43 -12.06
N LEU A 289 -2.56 -11.15 -10.94
CA LEU A 289 -2.56 -12.63 -10.89
C LEU A 289 -3.92 -13.25 -10.59
N ARG A 290 -4.78 -12.56 -9.82
CA ARG A 290 -5.99 -13.10 -9.18
C ARG A 290 -7.01 -13.79 -10.10
N TYR A 291 -6.89 -13.58 -11.41
CA TYR A 291 -7.86 -14.07 -12.40
C TYR A 291 -7.18 -14.76 -13.58
N SER A 292 -5.89 -15.09 -13.45
CA SER A 292 -5.15 -15.82 -14.45
C SER A 292 -4.41 -16.97 -13.78
N GLU A 293 -5.02 -18.15 -13.80
CA GLU A 293 -4.41 -19.40 -13.33
C GLU A 293 -3.03 -19.64 -14.00
N VAL A 294 -2.92 -19.29 -15.29
CA VAL A 294 -1.65 -19.37 -16.01
C VAL A 294 -0.60 -18.42 -15.43
N ALA A 295 -1.01 -17.22 -15.01
CA ALA A 295 -0.10 -16.27 -14.35
C ALA A 295 0.26 -16.69 -12.92
N GLU A 296 -0.67 -17.27 -12.17
CA GLU A 296 -0.37 -17.84 -10.85
C GLU A 296 0.66 -18.98 -10.97
N HIS A 297 0.49 -19.91 -11.92
CA HIS A 297 1.47 -20.98 -12.17
C HIS A 297 2.82 -20.48 -12.69
N ALA A 298 2.81 -19.43 -13.53
CA ALA A 298 4.04 -18.79 -13.97
C ALA A 298 4.81 -18.17 -12.79
N MET A 299 4.09 -17.52 -11.87
CA MET A 299 4.67 -16.97 -10.64
C MET A 299 5.16 -18.08 -9.69
N GLU A 300 4.38 -19.15 -9.52
CA GLU A 300 4.77 -20.34 -8.76
C GLU A 300 6.09 -20.92 -9.28
N ARG A 301 6.17 -21.22 -10.59
CA ARG A 301 7.40 -21.69 -11.25
C ARG A 301 8.59 -20.76 -11.00
N LEU A 302 8.38 -19.45 -11.08
CA LEU A 302 9.43 -18.47 -10.87
C LEU A 302 9.98 -18.55 -9.43
N LEU A 303 9.10 -18.53 -8.43
CA LEU A 303 9.49 -18.64 -7.02
C LEU A 303 10.16 -19.99 -6.70
N LEU A 304 9.63 -21.09 -7.25
CA LEU A 304 10.18 -22.44 -7.08
C LEU A 304 11.53 -22.65 -7.77
N SER A 305 11.87 -21.82 -8.78
CA SER A 305 13.16 -21.89 -9.49
C SER A 305 14.36 -21.35 -8.71
N CYS A 306 14.13 -20.80 -7.51
CA CYS A 306 15.16 -20.24 -6.65
C CYS A 306 15.37 -21.12 -5.41
N HIS A 307 16.63 -21.31 -5.02
CA HIS A 307 17.03 -22.20 -3.93
C HIS A 307 18.03 -21.52 -2.99
N GLY A 308 18.10 -21.97 -1.74
CA GLY A 308 19.04 -21.46 -0.74
C GLY A 308 19.08 -19.93 -0.69
N GLU A 309 20.30 -19.36 -0.68
CA GLU A 309 20.50 -17.91 -0.57
C GLU A 309 19.89 -17.11 -1.75
N GLU A 310 19.84 -17.68 -2.95
CA GLU A 310 19.19 -17.03 -4.10
C GLU A 310 17.69 -16.81 -3.82
N LEU A 311 17.00 -17.77 -3.18
CA LEU A 311 15.61 -17.59 -2.79
C LEU A 311 15.46 -16.50 -1.73
N THR A 312 16.34 -16.48 -0.72
CA THR A 312 16.34 -15.43 0.30
C THR A 312 16.55 -14.05 -0.31
N GLN A 313 17.50 -13.91 -1.24
CA GLN A 313 17.75 -12.68 -1.98
C GLN A 313 16.54 -12.28 -2.83
N LEU A 314 15.91 -13.22 -3.55
CA LEU A 314 14.70 -12.93 -4.34
C LEU A 314 13.59 -12.36 -3.45
N LYS A 315 13.29 -13.00 -2.31
CA LYS A 315 12.27 -12.54 -1.37
C LYS A 315 12.55 -11.11 -0.88
N ASN A 316 13.78 -10.83 -0.47
CA ASN A 316 14.18 -9.49 -0.04
C ASN A 316 14.09 -8.45 -1.17
N MET A 317 14.48 -8.81 -2.40
CA MET A 317 14.38 -7.90 -3.56
C MET A 317 12.94 -7.60 -3.95
N THR A 318 12.03 -8.56 -3.81
CA THR A 318 10.59 -8.32 -3.99
C THR A 318 10.06 -7.30 -2.98
N ASP A 319 10.54 -7.34 -1.74
CA ASP A 319 10.13 -6.40 -0.69
C ASP A 319 10.79 -4.99 -0.80
N LEU A 320 11.83 -4.83 -1.63
CA LEU A 320 12.53 -3.56 -1.89
C LEU A 320 11.82 -2.62 -2.87
N GLY A 321 10.78 -3.07 -3.58
CA GLY A 321 10.20 -2.34 -4.72
C GLY A 321 9.63 -0.96 -4.41
N GLY A 322 9.50 -0.60 -3.12
CA GLY A 322 9.11 0.73 -2.68
C GLY A 322 7.66 1.08 -2.99
N ASP A 323 6.82 0.07 -3.23
CA ASP A 323 5.38 0.20 -3.40
C ASP A 323 4.65 -0.96 -2.68
N TYR A 324 3.33 -1.00 -2.81
CA TYR A 324 2.49 -1.97 -2.11
C TYR A 324 2.54 -3.39 -2.72
N GLN A 325 3.23 -3.60 -3.85
CA GLN A 325 3.40 -4.90 -4.51
C GLN A 325 4.53 -5.70 -3.86
N ASN A 326 4.37 -5.98 -2.57
CA ASN A 326 5.32 -6.75 -1.78
C ASN A 326 5.00 -8.26 -1.75
N LEU A 327 5.93 -9.05 -1.22
CA LEU A 327 5.78 -10.51 -1.15
C LEU A 327 4.58 -10.93 -0.29
N TYR A 328 4.27 -10.17 0.76
CA TYR A 328 3.10 -10.47 1.61
C TYR A 328 1.80 -10.37 0.82
N LYS A 329 1.63 -9.30 0.05
CA LYS A 329 0.48 -9.13 -0.84
C LYS A 329 0.45 -10.25 -1.89
N LEU A 330 1.59 -10.60 -2.47
CA LEU A 330 1.69 -11.67 -3.45
C LEU A 330 1.14 -12.99 -2.90
N ILE A 331 1.67 -13.44 -1.75
CA ILE A 331 1.35 -14.74 -1.16
C ILE A 331 -0.09 -14.77 -0.59
N TYR A 332 -0.51 -13.75 0.15
CA TYR A 332 -1.75 -13.81 0.92
C TYR A 332 -2.94 -13.10 0.27
N SER A 333 -2.72 -12.32 -0.79
CA SER A 333 -3.78 -11.56 -1.47
C SER A 333 -3.86 -11.85 -2.97
N ASP A 334 -2.74 -12.03 -3.66
CA ASP A 334 -2.74 -12.18 -5.12
C ASP A 334 -2.85 -13.64 -5.58
N PHE A 335 -2.28 -14.60 -4.84
CA PHE A 335 -2.59 -16.02 -5.04
C PHE A 335 -3.99 -16.36 -4.55
N THR A 336 -4.87 -16.65 -5.49
CA THR A 336 -6.24 -17.11 -5.19
C THR A 336 -6.31 -18.62 -5.02
N THR A 337 -5.41 -19.37 -5.66
CA THR A 337 -5.33 -20.83 -5.56
C THR A 337 -4.58 -21.26 -4.30
N ALA A 338 -5.27 -21.89 -3.34
CA ALA A 338 -4.68 -22.31 -2.08
C ALA A 338 -3.50 -23.30 -2.26
N SER A 339 -3.61 -24.27 -3.18
CA SER A 339 -2.54 -25.24 -3.42
C SER A 339 -1.25 -24.59 -3.93
N ILE A 340 -1.34 -23.57 -4.79
CA ILE A 340 -0.18 -22.83 -5.28
C ILE A 340 0.51 -22.11 -4.12
N ARG A 341 -0.28 -21.41 -3.29
CA ARG A 341 0.25 -20.74 -2.09
C ARG A 341 0.94 -21.73 -1.15
N ASP A 342 0.33 -22.88 -0.91
CA ASP A 342 0.86 -23.89 0.01
C ASP A 342 2.16 -24.51 -0.54
N ASN A 343 2.23 -24.80 -1.85
CA ASN A 343 3.46 -25.26 -2.51
C ASN A 343 4.61 -24.26 -2.37
N VAL A 344 4.34 -22.97 -2.57
CA VAL A 344 5.34 -21.90 -2.43
C VAL A 344 5.83 -21.78 -0.99
N LEU A 345 4.92 -21.81 -0.01
CA LEU A 345 5.28 -21.73 1.40
C LEU A 345 6.06 -22.98 1.87
N GLU A 346 5.69 -24.18 1.41
CA GLU A 346 6.43 -25.42 1.70
C GLU A 346 7.84 -25.37 1.13
N HIS A 347 8.00 -24.84 -0.09
CA HIS A 347 9.31 -24.60 -0.70
C HIS A 347 10.14 -23.62 0.12
N PHE A 348 9.55 -22.51 0.55
CA PHE A 348 10.23 -21.50 1.38
C PHE A 348 10.71 -22.11 2.70
N GLU A 349 9.85 -22.89 3.37
CA GLU A 349 10.20 -23.58 4.61
C GLU A 349 11.35 -24.57 4.43
N LYS A 350 11.30 -25.38 3.37
CA LYS A 350 12.33 -26.37 3.04
C LYS A 350 13.69 -25.72 2.80
N GLU A 351 13.75 -24.69 1.95
CA GLU A 351 15.00 -24.00 1.60
C GLU A 351 15.55 -23.22 2.81
N ALA A 352 14.68 -22.57 3.58
CA ALA A 352 15.07 -21.86 4.80
C ALA A 352 15.69 -22.77 5.86
N LYS A 353 15.14 -23.99 6.01
CA LYS A 353 15.71 -24.99 6.93
C LYS A 353 17.15 -25.32 6.55
N ALA A 354 17.42 -25.53 5.27
CA ALA A 354 18.78 -25.80 4.77
C ALA A 354 19.73 -24.62 5.05
N ILE A 355 19.28 -23.38 4.87
CA ILE A 355 20.07 -22.18 5.18
C ILE A 355 20.43 -22.10 6.67
N ARG A 356 19.45 -22.32 7.56
CA ARG A 356 19.68 -22.27 9.02
C ARG A 356 20.61 -23.39 9.47
N GLU A 357 20.48 -24.59 8.91
CA GLU A 357 21.38 -25.71 9.17
C GLU A 357 22.81 -25.40 8.70
N ALA A 358 22.97 -24.79 7.52
CA ALA A 358 24.27 -24.43 6.98
C ALA A 358 24.97 -23.31 7.79
N LYS A 359 24.23 -22.28 8.21
CA LYS A 359 24.76 -21.17 9.03
C LYS A 359 24.90 -21.52 10.51
N GLY A 360 24.22 -22.56 11.00
CA GLY A 360 24.12 -22.89 12.42
C GLY A 360 23.34 -21.87 13.25
N SER A 361 22.67 -20.91 12.60
CA SER A 361 21.93 -19.80 13.21
C SER A 361 20.85 -19.27 12.25
N HIS A 362 20.22 -18.16 12.59
CA HIS A 362 19.34 -17.41 11.71
C HIS A 362 20.13 -16.68 10.60
N TYR A 363 19.46 -16.39 9.49
CA TYR A 363 20.06 -15.66 8.37
C TYR A 363 20.31 -14.18 8.70
N GLY A 364 19.36 -13.57 9.42
CA GLY A 364 19.38 -12.18 9.85
C GLY A 364 18.13 -11.86 10.68
N ILE A 365 17.93 -10.59 11.04
CA ILE A 365 16.80 -10.13 11.86
C ILE A 365 15.86 -9.29 10.99
N LYS A 366 14.55 -9.58 11.03
CA LYS A 366 13.49 -8.70 10.51
C LYS A 366 12.96 -7.82 11.64
N VAL A 367 12.97 -6.51 11.43
CA VAL A 367 12.49 -5.50 12.39
C VAL A 367 11.06 -5.14 12.02
N LEU A 368 10.10 -5.66 12.78
CA LEU A 368 8.68 -5.31 12.63
C LEU A 368 8.37 -4.11 13.52
N SER A 369 7.63 -3.13 13.01
CA SER A 369 7.21 -1.96 13.78
C SER A 369 5.76 -1.57 13.50
N ASP A 370 5.02 -1.02 14.47
CA ASP A 370 3.84 -0.20 14.15
C ASP A 370 4.27 1.21 13.66
N VAL A 371 3.33 1.96 13.10
CA VAL A 371 3.50 3.31 12.57
C VAL A 371 2.96 4.36 13.55
N ASP A 372 1.70 4.25 13.93
CA ASP A 372 1.00 5.24 14.76
C ASP A 372 1.41 5.07 16.23
N ASP A 373 1.74 6.17 16.94
CA ASP A 373 2.25 6.20 18.33
C ASP A 373 3.52 5.35 18.60
N THR A 374 4.10 4.76 17.57
CA THR A 374 5.38 4.05 17.58
C THR A 374 6.44 4.81 16.78
N LEU A 375 6.21 5.05 15.48
CA LEU A 375 7.09 5.88 14.65
C LEU A 375 6.68 7.35 14.72
N TYR A 376 5.38 7.63 14.53
CA TYR A 376 4.83 8.98 14.52
C TYR A 376 3.92 9.21 15.71
N SER A 377 4.09 10.34 16.41
CA SER A 377 3.12 10.76 17.41
C SER A 377 1.79 11.17 16.79
N SER A 378 0.69 10.61 17.31
CA SER A 378 -0.67 10.96 16.89
C SER A 378 -1.15 12.33 17.37
N GLY A 379 -0.48 12.90 18.39
CA GLY A 379 -0.91 14.11 19.08
C GLY A 379 -2.28 13.99 19.77
N GLY A 380 -2.71 12.77 20.10
CA GLY A 380 -3.88 12.47 20.92
C GLY A 380 -5.21 12.65 20.19
N LYS A 381 -5.18 12.65 18.85
CA LYS A 381 -6.39 12.78 18.01
C LYS A 381 -6.92 11.41 17.60
N PHE A 382 -8.00 11.00 18.26
CA PHE A 382 -8.78 9.83 17.88
C PHE A 382 -9.20 9.91 16.39
N PRO A 383 -9.10 8.82 15.60
CA PRO A 383 -8.77 7.45 16.00
C PRO A 383 -7.28 7.06 15.93
N ALA A 384 -6.39 7.97 15.54
CA ALA A 384 -5.03 7.65 15.10
C ALA A 384 -4.01 7.46 16.25
N GLY A 385 -4.45 7.37 17.49
CA GLY A 385 -3.60 7.26 18.67
C GLY A 385 -4.03 8.15 19.82
N ILE A 386 -3.28 8.07 20.92
CA ILE A 386 -3.58 8.68 22.21
C ILE A 386 -2.44 9.55 22.75
N ASP A 387 -1.22 9.41 22.24
CA ASP A 387 -0.06 10.14 22.74
C ASP A 387 -0.22 11.66 22.56
N LYS A 388 -0.03 12.41 23.65
CA LYS A 388 -0.12 13.89 23.66
C LYS A 388 1.21 14.56 23.96
N GLU A 389 2.23 13.80 24.35
CA GLU A 389 3.53 14.33 24.76
C GLU A 389 4.17 15.04 23.58
N TYR A 390 4.22 14.38 22.42
CA TYR A 390 4.81 14.93 21.20
C TYR A 390 3.80 15.61 20.26
N PRO A 391 4.25 16.52 19.38
CA PRO A 391 3.40 17.14 18.36
C PRO A 391 2.92 16.11 17.34
N LYS A 392 1.74 16.36 16.77
CA LYS A 392 1.15 15.46 15.77
C LYS A 392 2.06 15.32 14.54
N HIS A 393 2.24 14.07 14.08
CA HIS A 393 3.08 13.68 12.95
C HIS A 393 4.58 13.92 13.16
N GLN A 394 5.00 14.14 14.41
CA GLN A 394 6.42 14.18 14.73
C GLN A 394 6.95 12.76 14.90
N ILE A 395 8.15 12.50 14.35
CA ILE A 395 8.90 11.28 14.60
C ILE A 395 9.48 11.34 16.01
N TYR A 396 9.36 10.25 16.77
CA TYR A 396 9.93 10.18 18.11
C TYR A 396 11.45 10.26 18.08
N PRO A 397 12.09 11.01 19.01
CA PRO A 397 13.54 11.15 19.02
C PRO A 397 14.27 9.81 19.15
N GLY A 398 15.25 9.59 18.28
CA GLY A 398 16.09 8.38 18.24
C GLY A 398 15.41 7.15 17.62
N CYS A 399 14.13 7.24 17.22
CA CYS A 399 13.38 6.10 16.69
C CYS A 399 13.98 5.53 15.40
N LEU A 400 14.31 6.41 14.43
CA LEU A 400 14.85 5.97 13.14
C LEU A 400 16.27 5.41 13.29
N GLU A 401 17.11 6.04 14.11
CA GLU A 401 18.46 5.55 14.42
C GLU A 401 18.39 4.18 15.12
N PHE A 402 17.41 3.97 16.01
CA PHE A 402 17.18 2.69 16.65
C PHE A 402 16.76 1.61 15.65
N PHE A 403 15.86 1.91 14.71
CA PHE A 403 15.48 0.97 13.64
C PHE A 403 16.65 0.63 12.73
N GLN A 404 17.46 1.61 12.35
CA GLN A 404 18.66 1.40 11.57
C GLN A 404 19.66 0.50 12.32
N ALA A 405 19.88 0.73 13.61
CA ALA A 405 20.77 -0.07 14.45
C ALA A 405 20.31 -1.54 14.58
N LEU A 406 19.00 -1.77 14.65
CA LEU A 406 18.42 -3.12 14.69
C LEU A 406 18.48 -3.84 13.33
N ASP A 407 18.41 -3.10 12.22
CA ASP A 407 18.49 -3.64 10.86
C ASP A 407 19.94 -3.96 10.44
N SER A 408 20.92 -3.30 11.06
CA SER A 408 22.35 -3.43 10.70
C SER A 408 23.04 -4.67 11.29
N GLU A 409 22.43 -5.38 12.23
CA GLU A 409 22.94 -6.69 12.69
C GLU A 409 22.44 -7.84 11.81
N GLY A 410 23.33 -8.37 10.96
CA GLY A 410 23.16 -9.69 10.30
C GLY A 410 23.08 -9.69 8.78
N ALA A 411 23.13 -8.53 8.12
CA ALA A 411 23.23 -8.46 6.66
C ALA A 411 24.66 -8.08 6.23
N GLU A 412 25.43 -9.05 5.75
CA GLU A 412 26.67 -8.78 4.99
C GLU A 412 26.36 -8.10 3.64
N ASP A 413 25.10 -8.11 3.20
CA ASP A 413 24.61 -7.52 1.96
C ASP A 413 23.99 -6.14 2.20
N GLU A 414 24.48 -5.11 1.49
CA GLU A 414 23.93 -3.74 1.40
C GLU A 414 22.47 -3.68 0.87
N SER A 415 21.81 -4.82 0.63
CA SER A 415 20.56 -4.94 -0.13
C SER A 415 19.43 -5.69 0.58
N SER A 416 19.44 -5.77 1.92
CA SER A 416 18.30 -6.33 2.67
C SER A 416 17.35 -5.24 3.18
N CYS A 417 16.09 -5.26 2.74
CA CYS A 417 15.00 -4.56 3.43
C CYS A 417 14.52 -5.41 4.60
N ASN A 418 14.95 -5.13 5.83
CA ASN A 418 14.47 -5.85 7.00
C ASN A 418 13.51 -5.05 7.88
N LEU A 419 13.35 -3.75 7.62
CA LEU A 419 12.35 -2.91 8.29
C LEU A 419 10.97 -3.10 7.66
N VAL A 420 10.00 -3.52 8.50
CA VAL A 420 8.64 -3.85 8.09
C VAL A 420 7.63 -3.17 9.00
N PHE A 421 6.72 -2.38 8.44
CA PHE A 421 5.65 -1.74 9.20
C PHE A 421 4.36 -2.57 9.19
N LEU A 422 3.83 -2.87 10.38
CA LEU A 422 2.53 -3.52 10.61
C LEU A 422 1.45 -2.45 10.83
N SER A 423 0.70 -2.09 9.79
CA SER A 423 -0.32 -1.05 9.93
C SER A 423 -1.68 -1.63 10.30
N ALA A 424 -2.38 -0.98 11.23
CA ALA A 424 -3.81 -1.18 11.44
C ALA A 424 -4.67 -0.38 10.43
N ARG A 425 -4.05 0.48 9.62
CA ARG A 425 -4.77 1.36 8.69
C ARG A 425 -5.44 0.54 7.60
N PRO A 426 -6.68 0.91 7.24
CA PRO A 426 -7.47 0.15 6.28
C PRO A 426 -6.82 0.17 4.90
N HIS A 427 -6.84 -0.98 4.22
CA HIS A 427 -6.77 -1.03 2.76
C HIS A 427 -7.86 -0.12 2.17
N ALA A 428 -7.49 1.06 1.69
CA ALA A 428 -8.42 2.00 1.09
C ALA A 428 -8.57 1.71 -0.41
N TYR A 429 -9.69 2.16 -0.98
CA TYR A 429 -9.95 2.10 -2.43
C TYR A 429 -8.70 2.49 -3.26
N LYS A 430 -8.31 1.63 -4.21
CA LYS A 430 -7.13 1.76 -5.10
C LYS A 430 -5.77 1.87 -4.41
N ASP A 431 -5.58 1.24 -3.26
CA ASP A 431 -4.31 1.25 -2.53
C ASP A 431 -3.82 2.69 -2.20
N MET A 432 -4.74 3.66 -2.18
CA MET A 432 -4.40 5.08 -2.02
C MET A 432 -3.78 5.40 -0.66
N ALA A 433 -4.19 4.65 0.38
CA ALA A 433 -3.66 4.83 1.72
C ALA A 433 -2.22 4.27 1.82
N GLU A 434 -1.97 3.14 1.17
CA GLU A 434 -0.67 2.51 1.05
C GLU A 434 0.27 3.40 0.22
N GLU A 435 -0.18 3.89 -0.93
CA GLU A 435 0.60 4.78 -1.79
C GLU A 435 1.00 6.06 -1.05
N HIS A 436 0.09 6.64 -0.25
CA HIS A 436 0.40 7.79 0.60
C HIS A 436 1.47 7.47 1.66
N SER A 437 1.42 6.27 2.24
CA SER A 437 2.41 5.82 3.23
C SER A 437 3.78 5.62 2.58
N TYR A 438 3.85 4.96 1.42
CA TYR A 438 5.09 4.80 0.66
C TYR A 438 5.67 6.13 0.18
N ARG A 439 4.85 7.10 -0.26
CA ARG A 439 5.34 8.46 -0.57
C ARG A 439 6.00 9.12 0.64
N THR A 440 5.43 8.93 1.83
CA THR A 440 6.00 9.44 3.08
C THR A 440 7.35 8.77 3.37
N PHE A 441 7.45 7.44 3.25
CA PHE A 441 8.70 6.72 3.44
C PHE A 441 9.78 7.13 2.43
N LYS A 442 9.44 7.25 1.15
CA LYS A 442 10.37 7.71 0.11
C LYS A 442 10.91 9.11 0.41
N ASN A 443 10.07 10.01 0.95
CA ASN A 443 10.54 11.33 1.37
C ASN A 443 11.53 11.24 2.54
N LEU A 444 11.27 10.39 3.55
CA LEU A 444 12.22 10.20 4.66
C LEU A 444 13.57 9.66 4.20
N VAL A 445 13.58 8.69 3.28
CA VAL A 445 14.82 8.14 2.71
C VAL A 445 15.55 9.20 1.87
N ARG A 446 14.81 9.98 1.07
CA ARG A 446 15.38 11.08 0.28
C ARG A 446 15.97 12.19 1.15
N GLU A 447 15.41 12.41 2.33
CA GLU A 447 15.92 13.35 3.34
C GLU A 447 17.03 12.75 4.22
N GLU A 448 17.50 11.52 3.92
CA GLU A 448 18.52 10.81 4.69
C GLU A 448 18.15 10.60 6.17
N LYS A 449 16.85 10.63 6.49
CA LYS A 449 16.33 10.37 7.85
C LYS A 449 16.10 8.90 8.11
N MET A 450 15.74 8.14 7.07
CA MET A 450 15.49 6.70 7.14
C MET A 450 16.44 6.00 6.18
N HIS A 451 17.06 4.91 6.62
CA HIS A 451 18.13 4.21 5.87
C HIS A 451 17.61 3.40 4.68
N VAL A 452 16.34 2.98 4.69
CA VAL A 452 15.72 2.17 3.63
C VAL A 452 14.23 2.46 3.49
N VAL A 453 13.67 2.24 2.31
CA VAL A 453 12.21 2.26 2.13
C VAL A 453 11.65 0.96 2.71
N PRO A 454 10.84 1.00 3.78
CA PRO A 454 10.36 -0.17 4.49
C PRO A 454 9.23 -0.87 3.75
N THR A 455 9.01 -2.14 4.06
CA THR A 455 7.82 -2.87 3.60
C THR A 455 6.63 -2.54 4.47
N LEU A 456 5.46 -2.25 3.88
CA LEU A 456 4.21 -2.01 4.63
C LEU A 456 3.29 -3.23 4.54
N LEU A 457 2.91 -3.80 5.69
CA LEU A 457 1.88 -4.82 5.82
C LEU A 457 0.57 -4.16 6.24
N PRO A 458 -0.37 -3.96 5.31
CA PRO A 458 -1.61 -3.26 5.56
C PRO A 458 -2.59 -4.06 6.44
N GLY A 459 -3.42 -3.30 7.16
CA GLY A 459 -4.44 -3.83 8.05
C GLY A 459 -5.76 -4.11 7.34
N ARG A 460 -6.62 -4.91 7.96
CA ARG A 460 -7.98 -5.16 7.43
C ARG A 460 -8.94 -4.06 7.88
N LEU A 461 -9.63 -3.44 6.91
CA LEU A 461 -10.53 -2.29 7.11
C LEU A 461 -11.64 -2.56 8.13
N LYS A 462 -12.19 -3.77 8.15
CA LYS A 462 -13.30 -4.15 9.04
C LYS A 462 -12.89 -4.14 10.52
N GLN A 463 -11.72 -4.64 10.85
CA GLN A 463 -11.24 -4.77 12.23
C GLN A 463 -10.89 -3.40 12.81
N GLY A 464 -10.17 -2.56 12.06
CA GLY A 464 -9.85 -1.19 12.48
C GLY A 464 -11.12 -0.33 12.66
N ALA A 465 -12.04 -0.35 11.69
CA ALA A 465 -13.30 0.40 11.78
C ALA A 465 -14.19 -0.09 12.95
N GLN A 466 -14.25 -1.40 13.19
CA GLN A 466 -14.97 -1.96 14.33
C GLN A 466 -14.34 -1.56 15.67
N ALA A 467 -13.01 -1.55 15.78
CA ALA A 467 -12.31 -1.13 16.99
C ALA A 467 -12.60 0.35 17.31
N VAL A 468 -12.50 1.23 16.31
CA VAL A 468 -12.86 2.65 16.41
C VAL A 468 -14.30 2.82 16.89
N LEU A 469 -15.26 2.14 16.27
CA LEU A 469 -16.67 2.23 16.65
C LEU A 469 -16.94 1.77 18.08
N MET A 470 -16.20 0.76 18.55
CA MET A 470 -16.38 0.16 19.88
C MET A 470 -15.57 0.84 20.98
N TYR A 471 -14.59 1.67 20.65
CA TYR A 471 -13.71 2.34 21.63
C TYR A 471 -14.45 3.16 22.69
N PRO A 472 -15.48 3.98 22.37
CA PRO A 472 -16.24 4.72 23.39
C PRO A 472 -16.89 3.83 24.46
N PHE A 473 -17.19 2.58 24.12
CA PHE A 473 -17.89 1.63 24.99
C PHE A 473 -16.96 0.64 25.69
N LYS A 474 -15.85 0.26 25.03
CA LYS A 474 -14.95 -0.81 25.48
C LYS A 474 -13.54 -0.32 25.84
N LYS A 475 -13.22 0.96 25.61
CA LYS A 475 -11.88 1.54 25.83
C LYS A 475 -10.79 0.68 25.16
N THR A 476 -9.68 0.43 25.84
CA THR A 476 -8.54 -0.35 25.32
C THR A 476 -8.91 -1.77 24.87
N LEU A 477 -9.98 -2.37 25.40
CA LEU A 477 -10.47 -3.69 24.94
C LEU A 477 -11.00 -3.67 23.50
N ALA A 478 -11.34 -2.51 22.94
CA ALA A 478 -11.73 -2.40 21.54
C ALA A 478 -10.58 -2.79 20.60
N TRP A 479 -9.34 -2.63 21.05
CA TRP A 479 -8.12 -2.95 20.29
C TRP A 479 -7.74 -4.43 20.30
N LYS A 480 -8.47 -5.29 21.02
CA LYS A 480 -8.19 -6.73 21.05
C LYS A 480 -8.09 -7.34 19.64
N ALA A 481 -9.07 -7.04 18.79
CA ALA A 481 -9.10 -7.55 17.42
C ALA A 481 -7.93 -7.01 16.56
N VAL A 482 -7.40 -5.83 16.90
CA VAL A 482 -6.24 -5.25 16.21
C VAL A 482 -4.96 -5.95 16.65
N GLY A 483 -4.76 -6.16 17.96
CA GLY A 483 -3.62 -6.93 18.48
C GLY A 483 -3.59 -8.38 17.98
N GLU A 484 -4.74 -9.07 17.98
CA GLU A 484 -4.85 -10.43 17.42
C GLU A 484 -4.56 -10.45 15.91
N LEU A 485 -5.02 -9.44 15.17
CA LEU A 485 -4.73 -9.32 13.74
C LEU A 485 -3.23 -9.08 13.49
N LYS A 486 -2.58 -8.21 14.27
CA LYS A 486 -1.13 -7.97 14.17
C LYS A 486 -0.33 -9.24 14.44
N TYR A 487 -0.74 -10.04 15.43
CA TYR A 487 -0.14 -11.35 15.69
C TYR A 487 -0.32 -12.33 14.50
N ILE A 488 -1.52 -12.44 13.93
CA ILE A 488 -1.78 -13.31 12.77
C ILE A 488 -0.97 -12.85 11.55
N THR A 489 -0.91 -11.54 11.29
CA THR A 489 -0.09 -10.95 10.22
C THR A 489 1.39 -11.27 10.43
N PHE A 490 1.89 -11.22 11.66
CA PHE A 490 3.24 -11.66 11.99
C PHE A 490 3.44 -13.15 11.70
N GLU A 491 2.54 -14.04 12.10
CA GLU A 491 2.67 -15.48 11.81
C GLU A 491 2.72 -15.76 10.30
N HIS A 492 1.89 -15.05 9.53
CA HIS A 492 1.91 -15.11 8.07
C HIS A 492 3.24 -14.60 7.50
N TYR A 493 3.71 -13.44 7.96
CA TYR A 493 4.98 -12.89 7.53
C TYR A 493 6.15 -13.83 7.86
N ALA A 494 6.11 -14.44 9.04
CA ALA A 494 7.15 -15.35 9.49
C ALA A 494 7.22 -16.68 8.73
N LYS A 495 6.10 -17.12 8.14
CA LYS A 495 6.05 -18.26 7.21
C LYS A 495 6.73 -17.96 5.88
N MET A 496 6.79 -16.69 5.46
CA MET A 496 7.51 -16.31 4.24
C MET A 496 9.02 -16.21 4.44
N TYR A 497 9.45 -15.93 5.67
CA TYR A 497 10.86 -15.77 6.05
C TYR A 497 11.32 -16.76 7.13
N PRO A 498 11.16 -18.10 6.96
CA PRO A 498 11.49 -19.07 7.98
C PRO A 498 12.97 -19.07 8.42
N GLU A 499 13.86 -18.52 7.60
CA GLU A 499 15.30 -18.40 7.86
C GLU A 499 15.66 -17.24 8.80
N TYR A 500 14.76 -16.29 9.04
CA TYR A 500 15.00 -15.07 9.83
C TYR A 500 14.59 -15.22 11.31
N ASN A 501 15.16 -14.35 12.16
CA ASN A 501 14.62 -14.03 13.47
C ASN A 501 13.92 -12.66 13.43
N TYR A 502 13.25 -12.28 14.53
CA TYR A 502 12.37 -11.12 14.57
C TYR A 502 12.59 -10.27 15.81
N VAL A 503 12.49 -8.96 15.62
CA VAL A 503 12.29 -7.98 16.68
C VAL A 503 10.98 -7.26 16.37
N PHE A 504 10.19 -6.97 17.40
CA PHE A 504 8.94 -6.23 17.25
C PHE A 504 8.96 -4.93 18.06
N CYS A 505 8.63 -3.81 17.41
CA CYS A 505 8.46 -2.49 18.01
C CYS A 505 6.99 -2.06 17.90
N GLY A 506 6.41 -1.52 18.96
CA GLY A 506 5.00 -1.09 18.94
C GLY A 506 4.66 -0.18 20.10
N ASP A 507 3.37 0.10 20.31
CA ASP A 507 2.89 0.90 21.43
C ASP A 507 1.88 0.18 22.35
N ASP A 508 1.71 0.67 23.57
CA ASP A 508 0.78 0.07 24.54
C ASP A 508 -0.67 0.62 24.46
N GLY A 509 -0.94 1.51 23.51
CA GLY A 509 -2.23 2.15 23.24
C GLY A 509 -3.13 1.40 22.24
N GLN A 510 -2.57 0.82 21.17
CA GLN A 510 -3.33 0.20 20.06
C GLN A 510 -3.20 -1.33 19.95
N GLY A 511 -2.83 -2.00 21.03
CA GLY A 511 -2.83 -3.46 21.11
C GLY A 511 -1.54 -4.14 20.66
N ASP A 512 -0.44 -3.40 20.45
CA ASP A 512 0.87 -4.01 20.14
C ASP A 512 1.44 -4.76 21.32
N LEU A 513 1.27 -4.24 22.54
CA LEU A 513 1.66 -4.99 23.73
C LEU A 513 1.02 -6.39 23.75
N LEU A 514 -0.29 -6.48 23.45
CA LEU A 514 -0.98 -7.76 23.32
C LEU A 514 -0.40 -8.62 22.18
N ALA A 515 -0.13 -8.02 21.02
CA ALA A 515 0.47 -8.73 19.89
C ALA A 515 1.86 -9.29 20.27
N GLY A 516 2.71 -8.49 20.91
CA GLY A 516 4.03 -8.88 21.40
C GLY A 516 3.98 -9.98 22.46
N GLU A 517 3.02 -9.92 23.38
CA GLU A 517 2.81 -11.01 24.33
C GLU A 517 2.36 -12.32 23.65
N LEU A 518 1.52 -12.24 22.63
CA LEU A 518 1.14 -13.40 21.82
C LEU A 518 2.35 -13.95 21.05
N MET A 519 3.18 -13.08 20.46
CA MET A 519 4.44 -13.46 19.79
C MET A 519 5.39 -14.22 20.72
N LYS A 520 5.52 -13.79 22.00
CA LYS A 520 6.37 -14.45 23.00
C LYS A 520 5.75 -15.71 23.63
N LYS A 521 4.47 -16.00 23.38
CA LYS A 521 3.79 -17.22 23.85
C LYS A 521 3.48 -18.23 22.75
N GLY A 522 3.45 -17.81 21.48
CA GLY A 522 3.15 -18.65 20.33
C GLY A 522 4.31 -19.57 19.94
N ASP A 523 4.11 -20.28 18.82
CA ASP A 523 5.04 -21.31 18.33
C ASP A 523 6.40 -20.75 17.90
N LEU A 524 6.45 -19.46 17.54
CA LEU A 524 7.64 -18.77 17.07
C LEU A 524 8.37 -17.97 18.17
N LYS A 525 8.02 -18.16 19.45
CA LYS A 525 8.56 -17.38 20.58
C LYS A 525 10.09 -17.34 20.68
N ASP A 526 10.77 -18.40 20.21
CA ASP A 526 12.23 -18.52 20.24
C ASP A 526 12.90 -17.79 19.07
N ARG A 527 12.14 -17.48 18.01
CA ARG A 527 12.56 -16.67 16.87
C ARG A 527 12.31 -15.17 17.09
N VAL A 528 11.47 -14.81 18.06
CA VAL A 528 11.22 -13.42 18.47
C VAL A 528 12.22 -13.04 19.56
N MET A 529 13.26 -12.32 19.17
CA MET A 529 14.42 -12.03 20.02
C MET A 529 14.10 -11.04 21.14
N ALA A 530 13.34 -9.99 20.81
CA ALA A 530 12.86 -9.00 21.77
C ALA A 530 11.59 -8.31 21.24
N VAL A 531 10.82 -7.76 22.17
CA VAL A 531 9.69 -6.87 21.90
C VAL A 531 9.95 -5.55 22.62
N PHE A 532 9.89 -4.42 21.91
CA PHE A 532 10.04 -3.08 22.44
C PHE A 532 8.71 -2.33 22.31
N ILE A 533 8.17 -1.86 23.43
CA ILE A 533 6.87 -1.19 23.48
C ILE A 533 7.07 0.23 23.97
N HIS A 534 6.76 1.20 23.13
CA HIS A 534 6.69 2.60 23.48
C HIS A 534 5.44 2.85 24.34
N ARG A 535 5.63 3.42 25.53
CA ARG A 535 4.54 3.67 26.48
C ARG A 535 3.84 4.98 26.15
N VAL A 536 2.56 4.90 25.80
CA VAL A 536 1.71 6.04 25.46
C VAL A 536 0.42 6.10 26.30
N VAL A 537 0.10 5.05 27.06
CA VAL A 537 -0.97 5.06 28.08
C VAL A 537 -0.43 5.25 29.50
N ASP A 538 -1.33 5.65 30.41
CA ASP A 538 -1.09 5.59 31.86
C ASP A 538 -0.73 4.17 32.32
N ARG A 539 0.16 4.08 33.32
CA ARG A 539 0.57 2.81 33.95
C ARG A 539 -0.65 1.97 34.38
N GLY A 540 -0.72 0.75 33.87
CA GLY A 540 -1.80 -0.19 34.15
C GLY A 540 -3.05 -0.01 33.27
N ALA A 541 -3.06 0.91 32.29
CA ALA A 541 -4.17 1.06 31.35
C ALA A 541 -4.05 0.17 30.09
N ALA A 542 -2.83 -0.25 29.75
CA ALA A 542 -2.49 -1.00 28.53
C ALA A 542 -3.30 -2.29 28.35
N LEU A 543 -3.61 -2.67 27.11
CA LEU A 543 -4.25 -3.96 26.84
C LEU A 543 -3.21 -5.09 26.88
N ASP A 544 -3.43 -6.08 27.74
CA ASP A 544 -2.53 -7.21 27.95
C ASP A 544 -3.31 -8.53 28.13
N LEU A 545 -2.62 -9.67 28.02
CA LEU A 545 -3.19 -11.02 28.11
C LEU A 545 -3.80 -11.32 29.47
N GLU A 546 -3.23 -10.78 30.54
CA GLU A 546 -3.72 -11.00 31.91
C GLU A 546 -5.12 -10.39 32.09
N LYS A 547 -5.35 -9.19 31.54
CA LYS A 547 -6.68 -8.56 31.49
C LYS A 547 -7.70 -9.36 30.69
N LEU A 548 -7.25 -10.13 29.70
CA LEU A 548 -8.12 -11.03 28.93
C LEU A 548 -8.46 -12.29 29.73
N SER A 549 -7.50 -12.87 30.47
CA SER A 549 -7.73 -14.09 31.26
C SER A 549 -8.65 -13.88 32.46
N HIS A 550 -8.49 -12.77 33.19
CA HIS A 550 -9.28 -12.49 34.42
C HIS A 550 -10.78 -12.28 34.17
N ARG A 551 -11.21 -12.08 32.91
CA ARG A 551 -12.62 -11.88 32.57
C ARG A 551 -13.32 -13.15 32.06
N GLY A 552 -12.59 -14.24 31.84
CA GLY A 552 -13.16 -15.58 31.62
C GLY A 552 -13.89 -16.13 32.86
N GLU A 553 -13.51 -15.66 34.05
CA GLU A 553 -14.01 -16.17 35.33
C GLU A 553 -14.84 -15.19 36.17
N SER A 554 -14.97 -13.91 35.77
CA SER A 554 -15.72 -12.92 36.57
C SER A 554 -16.79 -12.19 35.76
N VAL A 555 -17.98 -12.80 35.75
CA VAL A 555 -19.24 -12.09 35.59
C VAL A 555 -19.56 -11.43 36.94
N MET A 556 -19.68 -10.09 36.94
CA MET A 556 -20.14 -9.24 38.04
C MET A 556 -19.30 -9.24 39.34
N GLY A 557 -18.35 -8.30 39.42
CA GLY A 557 -17.70 -7.92 40.68
C GLY A 557 -17.36 -6.43 40.71
N LYS A 558 -17.85 -5.71 41.72
CA LYS A 558 -17.70 -4.27 41.92
C LYS A 558 -16.22 -3.86 41.96
N SER A 559 -15.91 -2.74 41.29
CA SER A 559 -14.62 -2.04 41.36
C SER A 559 -14.28 -1.72 42.83
N GLN A 560 -13.41 -2.52 43.45
CA GLN A 560 -12.77 -2.17 44.70
C GLN A 560 -11.69 -1.13 44.40
N ILE A 561 -11.69 -0.05 45.17
CA ILE A 561 -10.67 0.99 45.14
C ILE A 561 -9.37 0.38 45.69
N VAL A 562 -8.53 -0.11 44.79
CA VAL A 562 -7.18 -0.60 45.12
C VAL A 562 -6.29 0.62 45.44
N PRO A 563 -5.60 0.65 46.60
CA PRO A 563 -4.70 1.73 46.99
C PRO A 563 -3.67 2.06 45.89
N PRO A 564 -3.26 3.34 45.72
CA PRO A 564 -2.29 3.75 44.70
C PRO A 564 -0.97 2.96 44.75
N ASP A 565 -0.45 2.72 45.95
CA ASP A 565 0.83 2.02 46.15
C ASP A 565 0.77 0.54 45.71
N SER A 566 -0.37 -0.12 45.90
CA SER A 566 -0.56 -1.49 45.41
C SER A 566 -0.68 -1.57 43.88
N LYS A 567 -1.14 -0.51 43.21
CA LYS A 567 -1.15 -0.45 41.73
C LYS A 567 0.27 -0.28 41.17
N LYS A 568 1.09 0.55 41.83
CA LYS A 568 2.50 0.73 41.46
C LYS A 568 3.28 -0.57 41.64
N LEU A 569 3.13 -1.24 42.78
CA LEU A 569 3.80 -2.52 43.05
C LEU A 569 3.38 -3.61 42.04
N ALA A 570 2.10 -3.67 41.68
CA ALA A 570 1.61 -4.61 40.66
C ALA A 570 2.19 -4.30 39.27
N TRP A 571 2.30 -3.02 38.91
CA TRP A 571 2.93 -2.60 37.66
C TRP A 571 4.42 -2.95 37.61
N ASP A 572 5.16 -2.66 38.68
CA ASP A 572 6.60 -2.96 38.75
C ASP A 572 6.86 -4.47 38.68
N GLN A 573 5.99 -5.29 39.28
CA GLN A 573 6.08 -6.75 39.13
C GLN A 573 5.78 -7.18 37.70
N LYS A 574 4.75 -6.60 37.06
CA LYS A 574 4.39 -6.89 35.67
C LYS A 574 5.50 -6.52 34.69
N MET A 575 6.16 -5.38 34.90
CA MET A 575 7.34 -4.97 34.16
C MET A 575 8.46 -6.01 34.27
N LYS A 576 8.74 -6.53 35.47
CA LYS A 576 9.73 -7.61 35.65
C LYS A 576 9.33 -8.89 34.95
N ASP A 577 8.04 -9.24 34.99
CA ASP A 577 7.53 -10.42 34.29
C ASP A 577 7.68 -10.25 32.77
N TRP A 578 7.37 -9.08 32.23
CA TRP A 578 7.61 -8.76 30.81
C TRP A 578 9.09 -8.80 30.44
N GLU A 579 9.96 -8.17 31.23
CA GLU A 579 11.41 -8.19 31.00
C GLU A 579 11.98 -9.61 31.03
N SER A 580 11.49 -10.48 31.92
CA SER A 580 11.88 -11.89 31.96
C SER A 580 11.48 -12.65 30.68
N ASN A 581 10.46 -12.15 29.97
CA ASN A 581 10.01 -12.64 28.67
C ASN A 581 10.57 -11.81 27.51
N LYS A 582 11.58 -10.96 27.73
CA LYS A 582 12.18 -10.07 26.72
C LYS A 582 11.17 -9.12 26.05
N ILE A 583 10.19 -8.66 26.82
CA ILE A 583 9.27 -7.59 26.45
C ILE A 583 9.69 -6.37 27.28
N TYR A 584 10.12 -5.31 26.61
CA TYR A 584 10.63 -4.09 27.22
C TYR A 584 9.67 -2.95 26.93
N VAL A 585 9.01 -2.44 27.97
CA VAL A 585 8.16 -1.25 27.86
C VAL A 585 9.00 -0.03 28.27
N ALA A 586 9.04 0.99 27.43
CA ALA A 586 9.94 2.12 27.56
C ALA A 586 9.25 3.44 27.23
N GLU A 587 9.64 4.50 27.94
CA GLU A 587 9.22 5.88 27.70
C GLU A 587 9.92 6.49 26.49
N THR A 588 11.19 6.17 26.27
CA THR A 588 11.96 6.69 25.13
C THR A 588 12.68 5.60 24.36
N TYR A 589 13.06 5.91 23.12
CA TYR A 589 13.88 5.01 22.31
C TYR A 589 15.32 4.85 22.85
N ILE A 590 15.80 5.75 23.71
CA ILE A 590 17.07 5.60 24.41
C ILE A 590 17.01 4.40 25.37
N HIS A 591 15.93 4.26 26.13
CA HIS A 591 15.73 3.11 27.01
C HIS A 591 15.63 1.81 26.22
N SER A 592 14.85 1.81 25.13
CA SER A 592 14.74 0.67 24.22
C SER A 592 16.12 0.26 23.67
N ALA A 593 16.92 1.23 23.24
CA ALA A 593 18.30 1.00 22.80
C ALA A 593 19.18 0.41 23.91
N ALA A 594 19.09 0.94 25.14
CA ALA A 594 19.85 0.40 26.27
C ALA A 594 19.49 -1.08 26.52
N LYS A 595 18.20 -1.43 26.49
CA LYS A 595 17.74 -2.83 26.62
C LYS A 595 18.21 -3.68 25.44
N ALA A 596 18.14 -3.18 24.20
CA ALA A 596 18.64 -3.88 23.02
C ALA A 596 20.14 -4.19 23.12
N ALA A 597 20.94 -3.23 23.59
CA ALA A 597 22.38 -3.42 23.80
C ALA A 597 22.65 -4.52 24.84
N THR A 598 21.88 -4.57 25.95
CA THR A 598 22.02 -5.67 26.94
C THR A 598 21.63 -7.04 26.39
N GLN A 599 20.86 -7.09 25.31
CA GLN A 599 20.50 -8.33 24.62
C GLN A 599 21.44 -8.69 23.47
N ASN A 600 22.50 -7.89 23.24
CA ASN A 600 23.39 -7.99 22.07
C ASN A 600 22.59 -7.96 20.75
N LEU A 601 21.62 -7.04 20.66
CA LEU A 601 20.88 -6.74 19.42
C LEU A 601 21.42 -5.51 18.70
N ILE A 602 22.18 -4.67 19.42
CA ILE A 602 22.89 -3.52 18.90
C ILE A 602 24.23 -3.39 19.64
N THR A 603 25.19 -2.73 19.02
CA THR A 603 26.49 -2.46 19.63
C THR A 603 26.45 -1.31 20.63
N SER A 604 27.49 -1.17 21.45
CA SER A 604 27.65 0.00 22.33
C SER A 604 27.79 1.31 21.54
N GLN A 605 28.38 1.27 20.34
CA GLN A 605 28.45 2.43 19.45
C GLN A 605 27.05 2.86 19.01
N HIS A 606 26.21 1.91 18.60
CA HIS A 606 24.81 2.20 18.24
C HIS A 606 24.04 2.83 19.40
N LEU A 607 24.17 2.30 20.62
CA LEU A 607 23.54 2.89 21.81
C LEU A 607 23.96 4.36 22.03
N HIS A 608 25.25 4.65 21.89
CA HIS A 608 25.76 6.01 21.97
C HIS A 608 25.14 6.91 20.90
N ASP A 609 25.18 6.49 19.64
CA ASP A 609 24.73 7.30 18.50
C ASP A 609 23.22 7.58 18.56
N ILE A 610 22.42 6.57 18.91
CA ILE A 610 20.98 6.74 19.17
C ILE A 610 20.74 7.76 20.29
N SER A 611 21.51 7.69 21.37
CA SER A 611 21.36 8.59 22.52
C SER A 611 21.65 10.04 22.14
N VAL A 612 22.75 10.28 21.41
CA VAL A 612 23.12 11.62 20.92
C VAL A 612 22.08 12.13 19.94
N LYS A 613 21.68 11.31 18.97
CA LYS A 613 20.71 11.70 17.94
C LYS A 613 19.35 12.02 18.53
N ALA A 614 18.89 11.24 19.49
CA ALA A 614 17.64 11.49 20.20
C ALA A 614 17.65 12.84 20.94
N LEU A 615 18.78 13.22 21.55
CA LEU A 615 18.89 14.53 22.22
C LEU A 615 18.83 15.69 21.22
N GLU A 616 19.53 15.58 20.09
CA GLU A 616 19.48 16.58 19.02
C GLU A 616 18.07 16.74 18.45
N GLU A 617 17.42 15.62 18.13
CA GLU A 617 16.06 15.62 17.58
C GLU A 617 15.04 16.15 18.59
N PHE A 618 15.18 15.81 19.87
CA PHE A 618 14.32 16.35 20.92
C PHE A 618 14.44 17.88 21.03
N ASP A 619 15.67 18.40 21.02
CA ASP A 619 15.93 19.85 21.04
C ASP A 619 15.34 20.55 19.81
N ASP A 620 15.53 19.99 18.61
CA ASP A 620 14.95 20.53 17.37
C ASP A 620 13.42 20.59 17.45
N ILE A 621 12.78 19.53 17.92
CA ILE A 621 11.32 19.46 18.11
C ILE A 621 10.86 20.52 19.11
N ARG A 622 11.54 20.65 20.25
CA ARG A 622 11.23 21.64 21.27
C ARG A 622 11.34 23.07 20.73
N CYS A 623 12.36 23.35 19.92
CA CYS A 623 12.54 24.64 19.24
C CYS A 623 11.46 24.92 18.19
N MET A 624 10.98 23.91 17.45
CA MET A 624 9.89 24.06 16.48
C MET A 624 8.53 24.31 17.13
N TYR A 625 8.34 23.86 18.37
CA TYR A 625 7.05 23.89 19.08
C TYR A 625 7.16 24.50 20.50
N PRO A 626 7.60 25.77 20.64
CA PRO A 626 7.88 26.39 21.94
C PRO A 626 6.63 26.55 22.83
N ASP A 627 5.44 26.62 22.25
CA ASP A 627 4.19 26.88 22.98
C ASP A 627 3.70 25.68 23.82
N ARG A 628 4.36 24.52 23.74
CA ARG A 628 3.99 23.28 24.44
C ARG A 628 4.66 23.06 25.79
N LYS A 629 5.19 24.13 26.42
CA LYS A 629 6.06 24.09 27.61
C LYS A 629 5.75 22.99 28.65
N MET A 630 4.50 22.85 29.10
CA MET A 630 4.12 21.87 30.13
C MET A 630 4.33 20.39 29.73
N ASN A 631 4.28 20.06 28.43
CA ASN A 631 4.52 18.69 27.96
C ASN A 631 6.02 18.40 27.77
N TRP A 632 6.85 19.44 27.60
CA TRP A 632 8.29 19.27 27.43
C TRP A 632 8.99 18.86 28.72
N ASP A 633 8.55 19.39 29.86
CA ASP A 633 9.16 19.09 31.17
C ASP A 633 9.09 17.59 31.50
N GLU A 634 7.99 16.92 31.15
CA GLU A 634 7.81 15.48 31.37
C GLU A 634 8.67 14.65 30.40
N ALA A 635 8.63 14.98 29.10
CA ALA A 635 9.44 14.29 28.10
C ALA A 635 10.96 14.48 28.33
N GLU A 636 11.40 15.67 28.75
CA GLU A 636 12.79 15.98 29.09
C GLU A 636 13.26 15.21 30.31
N LYS A 637 12.39 15.07 31.32
CA LYS A 637 12.66 14.26 32.50
C LYS A 637 12.84 12.79 32.16
N ASP A 638 11.97 12.23 31.33
CA ASP A 638 12.05 10.82 30.91
C ASP A 638 13.32 10.59 30.06
N LEU A 639 13.62 11.48 29.11
CA LEU A 639 14.85 11.44 28.31
C LEU A 639 16.11 11.53 29.18
N SER A 640 16.12 12.41 30.19
CA SER A 640 17.25 12.57 31.12
C SER A 640 17.49 11.32 31.95
N LEU A 641 16.43 10.66 32.42
CA LEU A 641 16.53 9.40 33.17
C LEU A 641 17.09 8.27 32.29
N ASP A 642 16.64 8.20 31.05
CA ASP A 642 17.06 7.17 30.11
C ASP A 642 18.50 7.37 29.62
N ILE A 643 18.97 8.62 29.53
CA ILE A 643 20.39 8.93 29.29
C ILE A 643 21.28 8.41 30.42
N VAL A 644 20.87 8.55 31.68
CA VAL A 644 21.62 7.96 32.80
C VAL A 644 21.68 6.44 32.65
N THR A 645 20.55 5.81 32.30
CA THR A 645 20.47 4.36 32.06
C THR A 645 21.36 3.91 30.89
N ALA A 646 21.40 4.68 29.80
CA ALA A 646 22.26 4.42 28.65
C ALA A 646 23.75 4.52 29.03
N ASN A 647 24.14 5.56 29.77
CA ASN A 647 25.52 5.72 30.25
C ASN A 647 25.95 4.56 31.16
N ASP A 648 25.10 4.17 32.12
CA ASP A 648 25.35 3.01 32.99
C ASP A 648 25.52 1.72 32.17
N THR A 649 24.73 1.58 31.09
CA THR A 649 24.79 0.43 30.19
C THR A 649 26.08 0.43 29.37
N LEU A 650 26.48 1.57 28.81
CA LEU A 650 27.74 1.74 28.10
C LEU A 650 28.95 1.40 28.98
N GLU A 651 28.96 1.88 30.23
CA GLU A 651 30.03 1.56 31.19
C GLU A 651 30.11 0.07 31.50
N ARG A 652 28.97 -0.62 31.67
CA ARG A 652 28.93 -2.08 31.87
C ARG A 652 29.42 -2.86 30.65
N LEU A 653 29.21 -2.33 29.45
CA LEU A 653 29.68 -2.91 28.20
C LEU A 653 31.16 -2.58 27.90
N GLY A 654 31.82 -1.82 28.78
CA GLY A 654 33.25 -1.51 28.67
C GLY A 654 33.58 -0.31 27.80
N TRP A 655 32.59 0.56 27.50
CA TRP A 655 32.83 1.81 26.77
C TRP A 655 33.66 2.79 27.61
N THR A 656 34.80 3.24 27.10
CA THR A 656 35.74 4.04 27.90
C THR A 656 35.45 5.55 27.81
N GLU A 657 35.87 6.31 28.83
CA GLU A 657 35.75 7.79 28.86
C GLU A 657 36.39 8.51 27.65
N VAL A 658 37.37 7.89 27.00
CA VAL A 658 38.01 8.44 25.79
C VAL A 658 37.07 8.40 24.58
N GLU A 659 36.15 7.42 24.55
CA GLU A 659 35.18 7.19 23.48
C GLU A 659 33.85 7.90 23.72
N LYS A 660 33.58 8.38 24.95
CA LYS A 660 32.40 9.22 25.24
C LYS A 660 32.43 10.57 24.51
N GLY A 661 33.59 11.01 24.04
CA GLY A 661 33.76 12.27 23.32
C GLY A 661 33.43 13.53 24.16
N GLN A 662 33.87 14.70 23.68
CA GLN A 662 33.47 15.99 24.27
C GLN A 662 31.98 16.31 24.03
N CYS A 663 31.44 15.88 22.88
CA CYS A 663 30.09 16.25 22.43
C CYS A 663 28.97 15.69 23.33
N HIS A 664 29.03 14.41 23.72
CA HIS A 664 28.02 13.80 24.61
C HIS A 664 28.01 14.48 25.98
N ASN A 665 29.20 14.74 26.53
CA ASN A 665 29.32 15.46 27.80
C ASN A 665 28.80 16.90 27.69
N ASP A 666 29.03 17.60 26.59
CA ASP A 666 28.55 18.97 26.40
C ASP A 666 27.02 19.03 26.25
N ILE A 667 26.40 18.10 25.54
CA ILE A 667 24.92 18.01 25.41
C ILE A 667 24.31 17.61 26.76
N VAL A 668 24.83 16.57 27.42
CA VAL A 668 24.35 16.14 28.74
C VAL A 668 24.54 17.24 29.79
N ASN A 669 25.65 17.99 29.73
CA ASN A 669 25.89 19.13 30.63
C ASN A 669 24.99 20.33 30.31
N ARG A 670 24.61 20.54 29.04
CA ARG A 670 23.63 21.54 28.63
C ARG A 670 22.25 21.23 29.22
N PHE A 671 21.78 19.99 29.08
CA PHE A 671 20.52 19.54 29.68
C PHE A 671 20.56 19.58 31.22
N LYS A 672 21.65 19.11 31.85
CA LYS A 672 21.81 19.20 33.32
C LYS A 672 21.80 20.64 33.83
N LYS A 673 22.29 21.59 33.04
CA LYS A 673 22.33 23.01 33.40
C LYS A 673 20.95 23.66 33.30
N ASP A 674 20.19 23.33 32.26
CA ASP A 674 18.81 23.81 32.10
C ASP A 674 17.88 23.25 33.20
N VAL A 675 18.05 21.99 33.59
CA VAL A 675 17.31 21.36 34.72
C VAL A 675 17.71 21.96 36.08
N ALA A 676 18.98 22.34 36.27
CA ALA A 676 19.45 22.94 37.52
C ALA A 676 18.99 24.40 37.70
N ASP A 677 18.82 25.15 36.61
CA ASP A 677 18.37 26.54 36.64
C ASP A 677 16.84 26.67 36.87
N ASP A 678 16.04 25.62 36.62
CA ASP A 678 14.58 25.60 36.84
C ASP A 678 14.13 25.09 38.23
N GLY A 679 15.07 24.82 39.16
CA GLY A 679 14.79 24.82 40.60
C GLY A 679 13.91 23.68 41.14
N VAL A 680 14.18 22.43 40.74
CA VAL A 680 13.64 21.25 41.43
C VAL A 680 14.78 20.48 42.11
N ALA A 681 14.94 20.75 43.40
CA ALA A 681 15.72 19.96 44.36
C ALA A 681 14.79 19.27 45.35
#